data_AF-A0A858RS26-F1
#
_entry.id   AF-A0A858RS26-F1
#
_cell.length_a   1.000
_cell.length_b   1.000
_cell.length_c   1.000
_cell.angle_alpha   90.00
_cell.angle_beta   90.00
_cell.angle_gamma   90.00
#
_symmetry.space_group_name_H-M   'P 1'
#
loop_
_entity.id
_entity.type
_entity.pdbx_description
1 polymer ?
#
loop_
_entity_poly.entity_id
_entity_poly.type
_entity_poly.pdbx_seq_one_letter_code
_entity_poly.pdbx_strand_id
1 'polypeptide(L)'
;MRSLRRCATLLLLLPSLLHADTLLKLEPFSGPDPAFLEPLPGTVELHAGMSVRATPQGQPQPGDLVLEMEYFCAGGVPGFTLLPGPPFEAKTARPSPPLGHSETWSRYAARIAPPGNPLPENWQQLRLDLPLPKDRVLQIRNARLRPETPGEFDKAAANPKSSADKDALDRYLAAKFPASVDSVSITDKEISIAGQADKEAADLFLADIPMDVVLDSPQSWEDLIPVKAGPDGRFSFSLPRHRQRGGLTYDRLSSRWQLVKKTAAGIHPLSHARYAESVAPRYPDLPPAAPKNKKGLGGWHLGWLPEELDELGISAVTVNVMIHSLVSLTPGEGTVPFQWQGRTYHAQTKALEGFDATFREAAKHNVMVSAILLVANPARDSSPVVKMLGHPDATADGTFAMPNVCSEEGISLYGAILNLMAERWSRPDGKYGRVHHWIMHNEVDAGWVWTNAGPKPDVVFMDLYQRSMRLMDLIARQYDPNSKAFITLTHHWANKGQAEWYGSKRLIDLLAMNTAAEGDFPWALAYHPYPQNLFNPRAWEDEQASFSFNSDKLTPKNLEVLDAYMKQPQLLYRGKVRPVHLSENGFNSKDYSAKELADQAAGMAMAWKKMEKLSSIESWQYHNWIDNRHEGGLKIGLRKFPDEPGDPLGKKPIWHLYKALGTPAEDSVAKPCLEVIGIKDWSEVIHQGPFAN
;
A
#
# COMPACT_ATOMS: atom_id res chain seq x y z
N MET A 1 -10.66 20.87 -73.24
CA MET A 1 -9.24 21.09 -73.60
C MET A 1 -8.38 20.41 -72.53
N ARG A 2 -7.62 19.36 -72.94
CA ARG A 2 -6.40 18.77 -72.33
C ARG A 2 -6.50 18.35 -70.84
N SER A 3 -6.09 17.17 -70.36
CA SER A 3 -5.48 15.95 -70.90
C SER A 3 -5.27 14.98 -69.72
N LEU A 4 -5.90 13.80 -69.72
CA LEU A 4 -5.24 12.48 -69.56
C LEU A 4 -3.86 12.45 -68.87
N ARG A 5 -3.73 11.73 -67.74
CA ARG A 5 -3.00 10.43 -67.66
C ARG A 5 -2.97 9.82 -66.24
N ARG A 6 -3.11 8.50 -66.28
CA ARG A 6 -2.98 7.46 -65.24
C ARG A 6 -1.81 7.66 -64.26
N CYS A 7 -2.05 7.31 -63.00
CA CYS A 7 -1.13 6.46 -62.22
C CYS A 7 -1.92 5.75 -61.12
N ALA A 8 -1.99 4.42 -61.24
CA ALA A 8 -2.33 3.55 -60.14
C ALA A 8 -1.20 3.64 -59.10
N THR A 9 -1.54 3.83 -57.83
CA THR A 9 -0.58 3.66 -56.74
C THR A 9 -1.31 2.95 -55.60
N LEU A 10 -0.97 1.67 -55.47
CA LEU A 10 -1.07 0.80 -54.30
C LEU A 10 -1.66 1.47 -53.05
N LEU A 11 -2.86 1.05 -52.66
CA LEU A 11 -3.26 1.03 -51.26
C LEU A 11 -2.40 -0.05 -50.57
N LEU A 12 -1.20 0.33 -50.11
CA LEU A 12 -0.49 -0.43 -49.10
C LEU A 12 -1.14 -0.11 -47.76
N LEU A 13 -2.16 -0.90 -47.41
CA LEU A 13 -2.44 -1.22 -46.01
C LEU A 13 -1.16 -1.84 -45.44
N LEU A 14 -0.34 -1.04 -44.75
CA LEU A 14 0.64 -1.59 -43.83
C LEU A 14 -0.15 -2.19 -42.66
N PRO A 15 -0.17 -3.52 -42.48
CA PRO A 15 -0.68 -4.08 -41.25
C PRO A 15 0.29 -3.62 -40.16
N SER A 16 -0.24 -2.99 -39.12
CA SER A 16 0.34 -3.11 -37.80
C SER A 16 0.67 -4.60 -37.59
N LEU A 17 1.95 -4.95 -37.47
CA LEU A 17 2.39 -6.29 -37.05
C LEU A 17 2.01 -6.46 -35.58
N LEU A 18 0.71 -6.57 -35.32
CA LEU A 18 0.14 -7.31 -34.21
C LEU A 18 0.55 -8.76 -34.49
N HIS A 19 1.54 -9.24 -33.73
CA HIS A 19 2.02 -10.61 -33.85
C HIS A 19 0.87 -11.53 -33.39
N ALA A 20 0.17 -12.15 -34.35
CA ALA A 20 -1.01 -12.95 -34.06
C ALA A 20 -0.62 -14.30 -33.42
N ASP A 21 -1.28 -14.63 -32.31
CA ASP A 21 -1.25 -15.95 -31.70
C ASP A 21 -1.81 -17.02 -32.66
N THR A 22 -1.25 -18.23 -32.61
CA THR A 22 -1.74 -19.38 -33.39
C THR A 22 -2.57 -20.30 -32.50
N LEU A 23 -3.89 -20.30 -32.68
CA LEU A 23 -4.80 -21.19 -31.93
C LEU A 23 -4.48 -22.67 -32.20
N LEU A 24 -4.68 -23.51 -31.18
CA LEU A 24 -4.52 -24.95 -31.25
C LEU A 24 -5.89 -25.63 -31.15
N LYS A 25 -6.19 -26.50 -32.11
CA LYS A 25 -7.31 -27.45 -32.01
C LYS A 25 -6.85 -28.65 -31.19
N LEU A 26 -7.58 -28.98 -30.14
CA LEU A 26 -7.28 -30.12 -29.26
C LEU A 26 -8.17 -31.30 -29.63
N GLU A 27 -7.59 -32.49 -29.79
CA GLU A 27 -8.29 -33.73 -30.14
C GLU A 27 -7.65 -34.93 -29.43
N PRO A 28 -8.36 -36.04 -29.19
CA PRO A 28 -7.74 -37.29 -28.75
C PRO A 28 -6.64 -37.75 -29.71
N PHE A 29 -5.48 -38.16 -29.18
CA PHE A 29 -4.34 -38.53 -30.03
C PHE A 29 -4.56 -39.81 -30.85
N SER A 30 -5.24 -40.81 -30.29
CA SER A 30 -5.41 -42.16 -30.85
C SER A 30 -6.80 -42.43 -31.45
N GLY A 31 -7.57 -41.37 -31.75
CA GLY A 31 -8.98 -41.47 -32.18
C GLY A 31 -9.96 -41.25 -31.02
N PRO A 32 -11.29 -41.31 -31.27
CA PRO A 32 -12.31 -40.96 -30.29
C PRO A 32 -12.13 -41.69 -28.95
N ASP A 33 -12.17 -40.96 -27.84
CA ASP A 33 -12.01 -41.47 -26.49
C ASP A 33 -13.18 -40.98 -25.62
N PRO A 34 -13.94 -41.87 -24.94
CA PRO A 34 -15.07 -41.46 -24.11
C PRO A 34 -14.65 -40.61 -22.91
N ALA A 35 -13.38 -40.60 -22.52
CA ALA A 35 -12.87 -39.73 -21.47
C ALA A 35 -12.49 -38.33 -21.98
N PHE A 36 -12.64 -38.04 -23.28
CA PHE A 36 -12.46 -36.72 -23.89
C PHE A 36 -13.81 -36.17 -24.34
N LEU A 37 -14.26 -35.09 -23.72
CA LEU A 37 -15.52 -34.43 -24.02
C LEU A 37 -15.28 -32.99 -24.50
N GLU A 38 -16.21 -32.46 -25.28
CA GLU A 38 -16.25 -31.04 -25.65
C GLU A 38 -17.56 -30.43 -25.12
N PRO A 39 -17.62 -30.05 -23.83
CA PRO A 39 -18.86 -29.57 -23.22
C PRO A 39 -19.32 -28.22 -23.77
N LEU A 40 -18.38 -27.41 -24.27
CA LEU A 40 -18.62 -26.10 -24.90
C LEU A 40 -17.65 -25.91 -26.08
N PRO A 41 -18.02 -25.13 -27.11
CA PRO A 41 -17.12 -24.82 -28.22
C PRO A 41 -15.77 -24.27 -27.72
N GLY A 42 -14.68 -24.92 -28.14
CA GLY A 42 -13.31 -24.52 -27.78
C GLY A 42 -12.88 -24.88 -26.36
N THR A 43 -13.70 -25.61 -25.60
CA THR A 43 -13.35 -26.19 -24.29
C THR A 43 -13.37 -27.70 -24.38
N VAL A 44 -12.27 -28.33 -23.98
CA VAL A 44 -12.15 -29.79 -23.91
C VAL A 44 -12.07 -30.22 -22.45
N GLU A 45 -12.63 -31.38 -22.13
CA GLU A 45 -12.70 -31.94 -20.78
C GLU A 45 -12.18 -33.38 -20.79
N LEU A 46 -11.24 -33.67 -19.89
CA LEU A 46 -10.61 -34.98 -19.73
C LEU A 46 -11.02 -35.59 -18.38
N HIS A 47 -11.46 -36.84 -18.40
CA HIS A 47 -11.82 -37.62 -17.21
C HIS A 47 -10.81 -38.72 -16.86
N ALA A 48 -9.76 -38.88 -17.67
CA ALA A 48 -8.68 -39.82 -17.42
C ALA A 48 -7.39 -39.33 -18.10
N GLY A 49 -6.24 -39.83 -17.63
CA GLY A 49 -4.96 -39.55 -18.25
C GLY A 49 -4.89 -40.08 -19.68
N MET A 50 -4.47 -39.22 -20.62
CA MET A 50 -4.42 -39.54 -22.04
C MET A 50 -3.44 -38.65 -22.80
N SER A 51 -3.18 -39.04 -24.05
CA SER A 51 -2.46 -38.20 -25.02
C SER A 51 -3.45 -37.34 -25.81
N VAL A 52 -3.24 -36.03 -25.82
CA VAL A 52 -4.02 -35.05 -26.59
C VAL A 52 -3.17 -34.54 -27.75
N ARG A 53 -3.75 -34.55 -28.95
CA ARG A 53 -3.20 -33.92 -30.16
C ARG A 53 -3.59 -32.45 -30.15
N ALA A 54 -2.60 -31.56 -30.29
CA ALA A 54 -2.80 -30.14 -30.46
C ALA A 54 -2.32 -29.70 -31.85
N THR A 55 -3.25 -29.35 -32.73
CA THR A 55 -2.98 -29.00 -34.12
C THR A 55 -3.12 -27.49 -34.34
N PRO A 56 -2.03 -26.79 -34.73
CA PRO A 56 -2.07 -25.37 -35.09
C PRO A 56 -3.11 -25.07 -36.17
N GLN A 57 -3.97 -24.09 -35.92
CA GLN A 57 -4.97 -23.59 -36.86
C GLN A 57 -4.40 -22.42 -37.70
N GLY A 58 -3.19 -22.61 -38.21
CA GLY A 58 -2.40 -21.59 -38.89
C GLY A 58 -0.90 -21.91 -38.81
N GLN A 59 -0.08 -21.19 -39.56
CA GLN A 59 1.38 -21.34 -39.49
C GLN A 59 1.91 -20.62 -38.24
N PRO A 60 2.51 -21.34 -37.27
CA PRO A 60 3.11 -20.71 -36.10
C PRO A 60 4.24 -19.78 -36.50
N GLN A 61 4.43 -18.70 -35.75
CA GLN A 61 5.52 -17.78 -36.02
C GLN A 61 6.88 -18.45 -35.77
N PRO A 62 7.91 -18.14 -36.57
CA PRO A 62 9.26 -18.61 -36.31
C PRO A 62 9.82 -17.93 -35.06
N GLY A 63 10.58 -18.66 -34.24
CA GLY A 63 11.25 -18.13 -33.05
C GLY A 63 11.00 -18.96 -31.79
N ASP A 64 11.25 -18.35 -30.63
CA ASP A 64 11.03 -18.99 -29.34
C ASP A 64 9.52 -19.06 -29.06
N LEU A 65 8.98 -20.28 -28.99
CA LEU A 65 7.54 -20.54 -28.90
C LEU A 65 7.14 -20.96 -27.49
N VAL A 66 6.03 -20.40 -27.05
CA VAL A 66 5.34 -20.73 -25.80
C VAL A 66 4.01 -21.41 -26.12
N LEU A 67 3.77 -22.55 -25.49
CA LEU A 67 2.43 -23.12 -25.38
C LEU A 67 1.69 -22.40 -24.26
N GLU A 68 0.59 -21.75 -24.59
CA GLU A 68 -0.31 -21.13 -23.64
C GLU A 68 -1.69 -21.77 -23.70
N MET A 69 -2.31 -21.97 -22.54
CA MET A 69 -3.68 -22.44 -22.43
C MET A 69 -4.30 -21.96 -21.12
N GLU A 70 -5.62 -22.05 -20.99
CA GLU A 70 -6.32 -21.93 -19.71
C GLU A 70 -6.81 -23.30 -19.27
N TYR A 71 -6.75 -23.58 -17.97
CA TYR A 71 -7.17 -24.87 -17.42
C TYR A 71 -7.98 -24.73 -16.12
N PHE A 72 -8.82 -25.72 -15.85
CA PHE A 72 -9.52 -25.93 -14.59
C PHE A 72 -9.28 -27.39 -14.15
N CYS A 73 -8.78 -27.62 -12.94
CA CYS A 73 -8.55 -28.97 -12.43
C CYS A 73 -8.44 -28.97 -10.90
N ALA A 74 -9.51 -29.40 -10.23
CA ALA A 74 -9.50 -29.65 -8.80
C ALA A 74 -8.51 -30.80 -8.50
N GLY A 75 -7.41 -30.47 -7.82
CA GLY A 75 -6.32 -31.39 -7.49
C GLY A 75 -5.10 -31.29 -8.41
N GLY A 76 -5.23 -30.67 -9.59
CA GLY A 76 -4.13 -30.46 -10.54
C GLY A 76 -3.73 -31.70 -11.35
N VAL A 77 -2.75 -31.53 -12.23
CA VAL A 77 -2.14 -32.57 -13.07
C VAL A 77 -0.62 -32.54 -12.86
N PRO A 78 0.03 -33.69 -12.64
CA PRO A 78 1.49 -33.77 -12.57
C PRO A 78 2.17 -33.20 -13.83
N GLY A 79 3.49 -32.96 -13.73
CA GLY A 79 4.29 -32.58 -14.90
C GLY A 79 4.12 -33.58 -16.03
N PHE A 80 3.99 -33.08 -17.26
CA PHE A 80 3.61 -33.87 -18.42
C PHE A 80 4.60 -33.70 -19.56
N THR A 81 4.50 -34.56 -20.58
CA THR A 81 5.43 -34.53 -21.71
C THR A 81 4.74 -33.97 -22.94
N LEU A 82 5.44 -33.09 -23.66
CA LEU A 82 5.02 -32.56 -24.94
C LEU A 82 5.97 -33.06 -26.04
N LEU A 83 5.43 -33.62 -27.11
CA LEU A 83 6.22 -34.08 -28.26
C LEU A 83 5.79 -33.38 -29.55
N PRO A 84 6.68 -32.66 -30.25
CA PRO A 84 6.40 -32.21 -31.61
C PRO A 84 6.47 -33.40 -32.60
N GLY A 85 5.66 -33.35 -33.65
CA GLY A 85 5.65 -34.36 -34.70
C GLY A 85 4.57 -34.11 -35.76
N PRO A 86 4.27 -35.09 -36.64
CA PRO A 86 4.99 -36.34 -36.84
C PRO A 86 6.34 -36.15 -37.58
N PRO A 87 7.32 -37.06 -37.39
CA PRO A 87 7.30 -38.19 -36.46
C PRO A 87 7.40 -37.71 -35.00
N PHE A 88 6.67 -38.36 -34.08
CA PHE A 88 6.75 -38.09 -32.65
C PHE A 88 7.89 -38.88 -32.03
N GLU A 89 9.08 -38.28 -31.98
CA GLU A 89 10.28 -38.95 -31.51
C GLU A 89 10.60 -38.58 -30.05
N ALA A 90 10.92 -39.58 -29.22
CA ALA A 90 11.24 -39.37 -27.81
C ALA A 90 12.39 -38.37 -27.58
N LYS A 91 13.36 -38.27 -28.49
CA LYS A 91 14.47 -37.31 -28.43
C LYS A 91 14.02 -35.84 -28.52
N THR A 92 12.82 -35.58 -29.04
CA THR A 92 12.24 -34.24 -29.17
C THR A 92 11.26 -33.90 -28.05
N ALA A 93 11.04 -34.84 -27.13
CA ALA A 93 10.16 -34.65 -25.99
C ALA A 93 10.60 -33.48 -25.10
N ARG A 94 9.62 -32.70 -24.64
CA ARG A 94 9.79 -31.55 -23.76
C ARG A 94 9.06 -31.83 -22.44
N PRO A 95 9.76 -31.86 -21.30
CA PRO A 95 9.09 -31.89 -20.01
C PRO A 95 8.39 -30.55 -19.80
N SER A 96 7.13 -30.61 -19.38
CA SER A 96 6.26 -29.46 -19.15
C SER A 96 5.92 -29.39 -17.66
N PRO A 97 5.91 -28.19 -17.04
CA PRO A 97 5.54 -28.04 -15.62
C PRO A 97 4.15 -28.60 -15.32
N PRO A 98 3.87 -28.99 -14.06
CA PRO A 98 2.55 -29.45 -13.65
C PRO A 98 1.47 -28.38 -13.86
N LEU A 99 0.23 -28.82 -14.02
CA LEU A 99 -0.94 -27.97 -13.86
C LEU A 99 -1.31 -27.98 -12.37
N GLY A 100 -1.17 -26.85 -11.68
CA GLY A 100 -1.48 -26.75 -10.24
C GLY A 100 -2.94 -27.02 -9.91
N HIS A 101 -3.26 -27.26 -8.63
CA HIS A 101 -4.66 -27.31 -8.18
C HIS A 101 -5.35 -25.98 -8.53
N SER A 102 -6.48 -26.04 -9.24
CA SER A 102 -7.25 -24.86 -9.64
C SER A 102 -8.74 -25.15 -9.67
N GLU A 103 -9.51 -24.40 -8.87
CA GLU A 103 -10.98 -24.39 -8.85
C GLU A 103 -11.57 -23.20 -9.63
N THR A 104 -10.73 -22.50 -10.40
CA THR A 104 -11.08 -21.47 -11.39
C THR A 104 -10.32 -21.71 -12.70
N TRP A 105 -10.64 -20.97 -13.76
CA TRP A 105 -9.81 -20.96 -14.97
C TRP A 105 -8.48 -20.28 -14.68
N SER A 106 -7.39 -21.04 -14.77
CA SER A 106 -6.03 -20.58 -14.52
C SER A 106 -5.20 -20.62 -15.81
N ARG A 107 -4.33 -19.63 -15.99
CA ARG A 107 -3.42 -19.56 -17.14
C ARG A 107 -2.26 -20.54 -16.93
N TYR A 108 -1.88 -21.21 -18.02
CA TYR A 108 -0.69 -22.04 -18.12
C TYR A 108 0.19 -21.54 -19.27
N ALA A 109 1.50 -21.47 -19.04
CA ALA A 109 2.49 -21.13 -20.07
C ALA A 109 3.73 -22.03 -19.90
N ALA A 110 4.22 -22.59 -21.01
CA ALA A 110 5.45 -23.38 -21.02
C ALA A 110 6.26 -23.14 -22.30
N ARG A 111 7.57 -22.93 -22.17
CA ARG A 111 8.50 -22.87 -23.31
C ARG A 111 8.52 -24.23 -24.03
N ILE A 112 8.18 -24.25 -25.32
CA ILE A 112 8.26 -25.46 -26.15
C ILE A 112 9.43 -25.42 -27.14
N ALA A 113 9.90 -24.21 -27.47
CA ALA A 113 11.05 -23.98 -28.34
C ALA A 113 11.98 -22.92 -27.72
N PRO A 114 12.75 -23.24 -26.65
CA PRO A 114 13.63 -22.24 -26.03
C PRO A 114 14.85 -21.90 -26.92
N PRO A 115 15.54 -20.78 -26.66
CA PRO A 115 16.74 -20.39 -27.38
C PRO A 115 17.78 -21.52 -27.45
N GLY A 116 18.24 -21.85 -28.65
CA GLY A 116 19.22 -22.93 -28.89
C GLY A 116 18.64 -24.34 -28.91
N ASN A 117 17.32 -24.51 -28.76
CA ASN A 117 16.63 -25.80 -28.86
C ASN A 117 15.26 -25.66 -29.55
N PRO A 118 15.24 -25.27 -30.85
CA PRO A 118 14.01 -25.05 -31.61
C PRO A 118 13.19 -26.32 -31.80
N LEU A 119 11.93 -26.19 -32.23
CA LEU A 119 11.16 -27.33 -32.70
C LEU A 119 11.75 -27.89 -34.01
N PRO A 120 11.59 -29.20 -34.30
CA PRO A 120 12.04 -29.79 -35.57
C PRO A 120 11.39 -29.08 -36.78
N GLU A 121 12.15 -28.75 -37.82
CA GLU A 121 11.67 -27.91 -38.95
C GLU A 121 10.34 -28.34 -39.59
N ASN A 122 10.05 -29.65 -39.62
CA ASN A 122 8.87 -30.22 -40.27
C ASN A 122 7.77 -30.67 -39.29
N TRP A 123 7.79 -30.19 -38.05
CA TRP A 123 6.71 -30.49 -37.10
C TRP A 123 5.38 -29.91 -37.59
N GLN A 124 4.28 -30.63 -37.35
CA GLN A 124 2.94 -30.22 -37.79
C GLN A 124 1.96 -30.08 -36.63
N GLN A 125 2.20 -30.79 -35.52
CA GLN A 125 1.31 -30.87 -34.38
C GLN A 125 2.10 -31.24 -33.12
N LEU A 126 1.48 -31.01 -31.97
CA LEU A 126 2.03 -31.38 -30.66
C LEU A 126 1.21 -32.53 -30.08
N ARG A 127 1.88 -33.46 -29.40
CA ARG A 127 1.26 -34.49 -28.56
C ARG A 127 1.51 -34.13 -27.10
N LEU A 128 0.45 -33.91 -26.34
CA LEU A 128 0.48 -33.62 -24.90
C LEU A 128 0.11 -34.89 -24.14
N ASP A 129 1.06 -35.51 -23.46
CA ASP A 129 0.86 -36.71 -22.65
C ASP A 129 0.45 -36.35 -21.23
N LEU A 130 -0.85 -36.13 -20.99
CA LEU A 130 -1.39 -35.59 -19.75
C LEU A 130 -1.70 -36.74 -18.75
N PRO A 131 -0.91 -36.91 -17.67
CA PRO A 131 -1.09 -38.01 -16.72
C PRO A 131 -2.15 -37.66 -15.67
N LEU A 132 -3.40 -37.43 -16.09
CA LEU A 132 -4.51 -37.08 -15.21
C LEU A 132 -4.89 -38.26 -14.29
N PRO A 133 -4.87 -38.08 -12.95
CA PRO A 133 -5.39 -39.07 -12.00
C PRO A 133 -6.88 -39.38 -12.23
N LYS A 134 -7.28 -40.64 -11.99
CA LYS A 134 -8.64 -41.14 -12.30
C LYS A 134 -9.77 -40.48 -11.50
N ASP A 135 -9.44 -39.81 -10.40
CA ASP A 135 -10.37 -39.11 -9.50
C ASP A 135 -10.51 -37.62 -9.85
N ARG A 136 -9.94 -37.16 -10.97
CA ARG A 136 -9.90 -35.75 -11.35
C ARG A 136 -10.48 -35.51 -12.74
N VAL A 137 -10.93 -34.28 -12.94
CA VAL A 137 -11.39 -33.76 -14.23
C VAL A 137 -10.52 -32.57 -14.60
N LEU A 138 -9.98 -32.57 -15.82
CA LEU A 138 -9.22 -31.46 -16.38
C LEU A 138 -10.02 -30.84 -17.52
N GLN A 139 -10.35 -29.56 -17.40
CA GLN A 139 -10.87 -28.77 -18.52
C GLN A 139 -9.76 -27.89 -19.08
N ILE A 140 -9.68 -27.77 -20.41
CA ILE A 140 -8.71 -26.93 -21.12
C ILE A 140 -9.45 -26.08 -22.16
N ARG A 141 -9.11 -24.80 -22.26
CA ARG A 141 -9.60 -23.92 -23.33
C ARG A 141 -8.51 -22.94 -23.76
N ASN A 142 -8.77 -22.21 -24.85
CA ASN A 142 -7.89 -21.14 -25.36
C ASN A 142 -6.43 -21.58 -25.58
N ALA A 143 -6.22 -22.84 -25.98
CA ALA A 143 -4.89 -23.36 -26.28
C ALA A 143 -4.32 -22.66 -27.53
N ARG A 144 -3.10 -22.14 -27.44
CA ARG A 144 -2.44 -21.39 -28.50
C ARG A 144 -0.92 -21.47 -28.42
N LEU A 145 -0.27 -21.17 -29.53
CA LEU A 145 1.15 -20.89 -29.63
C LEU A 145 1.36 -19.40 -29.84
N ARG A 146 2.28 -18.83 -29.07
CA ARG A 146 2.69 -17.45 -29.23
C ARG A 146 4.21 -17.30 -29.09
N PRO A 147 4.79 -16.22 -29.60
CA PRO A 147 6.17 -15.86 -29.28
C PRO A 147 6.35 -15.72 -27.77
N GLU A 148 7.53 -16.12 -27.29
CA GLU A 148 7.98 -15.81 -25.95
C GLU A 148 8.07 -14.29 -25.75
N THR A 149 7.55 -13.79 -24.64
CA THR A 149 7.71 -12.39 -24.27
C THR A 149 9.06 -12.18 -23.56
N PRO A 150 9.81 -11.08 -23.83
CA PRO A 150 11.12 -10.88 -23.21
C PRO A 150 11.06 -10.95 -21.68
N GLY A 151 11.82 -11.87 -21.07
CA GLY A 151 11.91 -12.05 -19.62
C GLY A 151 10.89 -13.00 -18.99
N GLU A 152 9.99 -13.60 -19.78
CA GLU A 152 8.86 -14.41 -19.28
C GLU A 152 9.24 -15.61 -18.41
N PHE A 153 10.37 -16.27 -18.70
CA PHE A 153 10.84 -17.42 -17.91
C PHE A 153 12.31 -17.30 -17.46
N ASP A 154 12.76 -16.07 -17.24
CA ASP A 154 14.01 -15.86 -16.52
C ASP A 154 13.86 -16.36 -15.08
N LYS A 155 14.88 -17.04 -14.52
CA LYS A 155 14.82 -17.52 -13.11
C LYS A 155 14.61 -16.39 -12.09
N ALA A 156 14.90 -15.15 -12.47
CA ALA A 156 14.59 -13.94 -11.70
C ALA A 156 13.15 -13.43 -11.89
N ALA A 157 12.43 -13.85 -12.93
CA ALA A 157 11.01 -13.59 -13.15
C ALA A 157 10.10 -14.67 -12.50
N ALA A 158 10.63 -15.86 -12.23
CA ALA A 158 9.93 -16.94 -11.52
C ALA A 158 9.68 -16.63 -10.03
N ASN A 159 10.40 -15.67 -9.45
CA ASN A 159 10.03 -14.99 -8.22
C ASN A 159 9.74 -13.54 -8.60
N PRO A 160 8.48 -13.08 -8.66
CA PRO A 160 8.22 -11.66 -8.83
C PRO A 160 9.02 -10.89 -7.78
N LYS A 161 9.81 -9.91 -8.21
CA LYS A 161 10.62 -9.11 -7.29
C LYS A 161 9.69 -8.52 -6.24
N SER A 162 9.87 -8.93 -4.99
CA SER A 162 9.10 -8.40 -3.86
C SER A 162 9.48 -6.95 -3.51
N SER A 163 10.52 -6.40 -4.13
CA SER A 163 10.92 -5.00 -3.99
C SER A 163 11.86 -4.55 -5.11
N ALA A 164 12.01 -3.25 -5.30
CA ALA A 164 13.02 -2.70 -6.20
C ALA A 164 14.44 -2.92 -5.64
N ASP A 165 15.43 -2.81 -6.52
CA ASP A 165 16.84 -2.80 -6.12
C ASP A 165 17.20 -1.48 -5.42
N LYS A 166 18.03 -1.56 -4.37
CA LYS A 166 18.44 -0.38 -3.58
C LYS A 166 19.17 0.65 -4.44
N ASP A 167 20.15 0.22 -5.21
CA ASP A 167 20.98 1.15 -5.99
C ASP A 167 20.21 1.74 -7.16
N ALA A 168 19.24 0.99 -7.71
CA ALA A 168 18.27 1.53 -8.67
C ALA A 168 17.42 2.65 -8.07
N LEU A 169 16.86 2.45 -6.87
CA LEU A 169 16.09 3.48 -6.18
C LEU A 169 16.93 4.72 -5.84
N ASP A 170 18.15 4.53 -5.33
CA ASP A 170 19.05 5.65 -5.03
C ASP A 170 19.38 6.46 -6.30
N ARG A 171 19.68 5.78 -7.41
CA ARG A 171 19.91 6.43 -8.71
C ARG A 171 18.65 7.16 -9.19
N TYR A 172 17.49 6.55 -9.06
CA TYR A 172 16.21 7.14 -9.47
C TYR A 172 15.91 8.42 -8.69
N LEU A 173 16.01 8.40 -7.35
CA LEU A 173 15.76 9.57 -6.51
C LEU A 173 16.80 10.68 -6.71
N ALA A 174 18.05 10.33 -7.00
CA ALA A 174 19.11 11.31 -7.28
C ALA A 174 19.12 11.82 -8.74
N ALA A 175 18.36 11.21 -9.64
CA ALA A 175 18.42 11.50 -11.07
C ALA A 175 17.96 12.94 -11.38
N LYS A 176 18.67 13.59 -12.29
CA LYS A 176 18.24 14.81 -12.95
C LYS A 176 17.85 14.47 -14.37
N PHE A 177 16.56 14.52 -14.63
CA PHE A 177 16.00 14.16 -15.91
C PHE A 177 15.91 15.38 -16.86
N PRO A 178 16.04 15.19 -18.19
CA PRO A 178 15.96 16.28 -19.16
C PRO A 178 14.53 16.76 -19.42
N ALA A 179 13.51 16.04 -18.94
CA ALA A 179 12.10 16.32 -19.13
C ALA A 179 11.31 16.05 -17.83
N SER A 180 10.05 16.46 -17.79
CA SER A 180 9.20 16.34 -16.61
C SER A 180 7.76 15.99 -16.99
N VAL A 181 7.12 15.20 -16.13
CA VAL A 181 5.66 15.23 -15.97
C VAL A 181 5.40 16.23 -14.84
N ASP A 182 4.70 17.32 -15.14
CA ASP A 182 4.52 18.44 -14.20
C ASP A 182 3.27 18.27 -13.34
N SER A 183 2.20 17.69 -13.91
CA SER A 183 0.94 17.51 -13.21
C SER A 183 0.15 16.33 -13.74
N VAL A 184 -0.47 15.59 -12.83
CA VAL A 184 -1.46 14.55 -13.14
C VAL A 184 -2.70 14.81 -12.28
N SER A 185 -3.86 14.90 -12.93
CA SER A 185 -5.16 15.08 -12.24
C SER A 185 -6.20 14.11 -12.76
N ILE A 186 -7.08 13.65 -11.87
CA ILE A 186 -8.07 12.61 -12.16
C ILE A 186 -9.47 13.11 -11.86
N THR A 187 -10.39 12.87 -12.80
CA THR A 187 -11.83 13.12 -12.65
C THR A 187 -12.59 11.79 -12.52
N ASP A 188 -13.91 11.81 -12.60
CA ASP A 188 -14.72 10.59 -12.66
C ASP A 188 -14.49 9.79 -13.96
N LYS A 189 -14.09 10.46 -15.05
CA LYS A 189 -14.01 9.87 -16.40
C LYS A 189 -12.62 9.91 -17.02
N GLU A 190 -11.81 10.89 -16.68
CA GLU A 190 -10.57 11.20 -17.41
C GLU A 190 -9.38 11.46 -16.48
N ILE A 191 -8.20 11.22 -17.02
CA ILE A 191 -6.90 11.60 -16.46
C ILE A 191 -6.29 12.64 -17.37
N SER A 192 -5.99 13.81 -16.79
CA SER A 192 -5.27 14.87 -17.46
C SER A 192 -3.82 14.87 -17.01
N ILE A 193 -2.90 14.87 -17.98
CA ILE A 193 -1.46 14.83 -17.73
C ILE A 193 -0.83 15.96 -18.51
N ALA A 194 0.07 16.70 -17.87
CA ALA A 194 0.84 17.76 -18.53
C ALA A 194 2.30 17.71 -18.07
N GLY A 195 3.19 18.17 -18.94
CA GLY A 195 4.61 18.18 -18.68
C GLY A 195 5.41 18.90 -19.75
N GLN A 196 6.72 18.75 -19.69
CA GLN A 196 7.69 19.39 -20.57
C GLN A 196 8.66 18.36 -21.13
N ALA A 197 9.03 18.51 -22.40
CA ALA A 197 10.02 17.71 -23.09
C ALA A 197 10.70 18.54 -24.20
N ASP A 198 11.83 18.05 -24.71
CA ASP A 198 12.48 18.67 -25.87
C ASP A 198 11.54 18.65 -27.09
N LYS A 199 11.32 19.81 -27.70
CA LYS A 199 10.45 19.99 -28.87
C LYS A 199 10.94 19.24 -30.11
N GLU A 200 12.25 18.98 -30.20
CA GLU A 200 12.86 18.24 -31.31
C GLU A 200 12.95 16.73 -31.03
N ALA A 201 12.56 16.28 -29.83
CA ALA A 201 12.63 14.87 -29.49
C ALA A 201 11.56 14.06 -30.22
N ALA A 202 12.03 13.17 -31.11
CA ALA A 202 11.24 12.10 -31.69
C ALA A 202 11.13 10.89 -30.73
N ASP A 203 10.16 10.02 -31.01
CA ASP A 203 9.94 8.75 -30.30
C ASP A 203 9.72 8.91 -28.78
N LEU A 204 9.00 9.95 -28.40
CA LEU A 204 8.56 10.20 -27.04
C LEU A 204 7.27 9.44 -26.74
N PHE A 205 7.20 8.85 -25.54
CA PHE A 205 6.01 8.15 -25.05
C PHE A 205 5.77 8.47 -23.58
N LEU A 206 4.50 8.45 -23.19
CA LEU A 206 4.07 8.38 -21.80
C LEU A 206 3.84 6.91 -21.46
N ALA A 207 4.54 6.42 -20.44
CA ALA A 207 4.32 5.10 -19.87
C ALA A 207 3.21 5.17 -18.80
N ASP A 208 2.18 4.34 -18.95
CA ASP A 208 1.13 4.08 -17.96
C ASP A 208 1.57 2.91 -17.06
N ILE A 209 2.10 3.22 -15.88
CA ILE A 209 2.72 2.23 -14.98
C ILE A 209 1.77 1.93 -13.81
N PRO A 210 1.20 0.71 -13.74
CA PRO A 210 0.43 0.26 -12.58
C PRO A 210 1.30 0.25 -11.30
N MET A 211 0.70 0.54 -10.14
CA MET A 211 1.44 0.66 -8.87
C MET A 211 2.06 -0.66 -8.37
N ASP A 212 1.56 -1.82 -8.81
CA ASP A 212 2.18 -3.12 -8.54
C ASP A 212 3.52 -3.30 -9.28
N VAL A 213 3.76 -2.51 -10.33
CA VAL A 213 4.99 -2.60 -11.12
C VAL A 213 6.14 -1.92 -10.38
N VAL A 214 7.06 -2.76 -9.93
CA VAL A 214 8.32 -2.38 -9.28
C VAL A 214 9.21 -1.60 -10.24
N LEU A 215 9.99 -0.65 -9.70
CA LEU A 215 10.96 0.13 -10.48
C LEU A 215 11.91 -0.78 -11.29
N ASP A 216 12.27 -0.33 -12.49
CA ASP A 216 13.10 -1.05 -13.47
C ASP A 216 12.53 -2.39 -13.96
N SER A 217 11.27 -2.71 -13.66
CA SER A 217 10.58 -3.82 -14.29
C SER A 217 10.30 -3.49 -15.77
N PRO A 218 10.56 -4.41 -16.73
CA PRO A 218 10.15 -4.25 -18.12
C PRO A 218 8.65 -3.97 -18.30
N GLN A 219 7.82 -4.43 -17.34
CA GLN A 219 6.38 -4.17 -17.29
C GLN A 219 6.05 -2.68 -17.19
N SER A 220 7.00 -1.85 -16.74
CA SER A 220 6.83 -0.39 -16.68
C SER A 220 6.59 0.23 -18.05
N TRP A 221 6.88 -0.47 -19.14
CA TRP A 221 6.81 0.07 -20.49
C TRP A 221 5.94 -0.76 -21.44
N GLU A 222 5.04 -1.59 -20.90
CA GLU A 222 4.06 -2.36 -21.69
C GLU A 222 3.03 -1.45 -22.37
N ASP A 223 2.58 -0.40 -21.68
CA ASP A 223 1.57 0.54 -22.17
C ASP A 223 2.18 1.91 -22.45
N LEU A 224 2.49 2.15 -23.72
CA LEU A 224 3.09 3.39 -24.19
C LEU A 224 2.11 4.21 -25.03
N ILE A 225 1.92 5.45 -24.63
CA ILE A 225 1.11 6.43 -25.36
C ILE A 225 2.04 7.40 -26.09
N PRO A 226 1.98 7.51 -27.43
CA PRO A 226 2.83 8.44 -28.16
C PRO A 226 2.64 9.89 -27.70
N VAL A 227 3.75 10.59 -27.51
CA VAL A 227 3.78 11.98 -27.07
C VAL A 227 4.38 12.87 -28.15
N LYS A 228 3.78 14.05 -28.35
CA LYS A 228 4.37 15.12 -29.14
C LYS A 228 4.36 16.41 -28.32
N ALA A 229 5.55 16.93 -28.04
CA ALA A 229 5.69 18.25 -27.43
C ALA A 229 5.30 19.34 -28.43
N GLY A 230 4.65 20.39 -27.93
CA GLY A 230 4.34 21.60 -28.69
C GLY A 230 5.59 22.45 -28.95
N PRO A 231 5.45 23.55 -29.71
CA PRO A 231 6.56 24.46 -30.03
C PRO A 231 7.24 25.09 -28.81
N ASP A 232 6.53 25.18 -27.68
CA ASP A 232 6.98 25.68 -26.38
C ASP A 232 7.59 24.58 -25.49
N GLY A 233 7.75 23.36 -26.01
CA GLY A 233 8.25 22.20 -25.27
C GLY A 233 7.23 21.58 -24.32
N ARG A 234 5.97 22.03 -24.33
CA ARG A 234 4.93 21.51 -23.42
C ARG A 234 4.09 20.44 -24.10
N PHE A 235 3.63 19.47 -23.33
CA PHE A 235 2.64 18.50 -23.79
C PHE A 235 1.46 18.44 -22.81
N SER A 236 0.30 18.03 -23.32
CA SER A 236 -0.88 17.74 -22.51
C SER A 236 -1.68 16.60 -23.13
N PHE A 237 -2.16 15.69 -22.29
CA PHE A 237 -2.99 14.54 -22.65
C PHE A 237 -4.25 14.53 -21.79
N SER A 238 -5.35 14.11 -22.41
CA SER A 238 -6.49 13.55 -21.69
C SER A 238 -6.65 12.10 -22.10
N LEU A 239 -6.77 11.21 -21.12
CA LEU A 239 -6.93 9.78 -21.30
C LEU A 239 -8.17 9.30 -20.53
N PRO A 240 -8.89 8.28 -21.02
CA PRO A 240 -9.92 7.64 -20.22
C PRO A 240 -9.35 7.15 -18.89
N ARG A 241 -10.09 7.32 -17.79
CA ARG A 241 -9.69 6.83 -16.48
C ARG A 241 -9.58 5.31 -16.42
N HIS A 242 -10.43 4.61 -17.17
CA HIS A 242 -10.45 3.15 -17.19
C HIS A 242 -9.82 2.60 -18.48
N ARG A 243 -9.16 1.45 -18.37
CA ARG A 243 -8.64 0.65 -19.49
C ARG A 243 -8.85 -0.84 -19.25
N GLN A 244 -8.52 -1.65 -20.25
CA GLN A 244 -8.40 -3.10 -20.06
C GLN A 244 -6.96 -3.44 -19.67
N ARG A 245 -6.80 -4.30 -18.66
CA ARG A 245 -5.53 -4.90 -18.24
C ARG A 245 -5.81 -6.31 -17.76
N GLY A 246 -5.15 -7.33 -18.32
CA GLY A 246 -5.38 -8.73 -17.93
C GLY A 246 -6.83 -9.21 -18.10
N GLY A 247 -7.58 -8.64 -19.06
CA GLY A 247 -9.01 -8.94 -19.26
C GLY A 247 -9.96 -8.29 -18.24
N LEU A 248 -9.44 -7.42 -17.36
CA LEU A 248 -10.20 -6.71 -16.34
C LEU A 248 -10.26 -5.21 -16.64
N THR A 249 -11.33 -4.57 -16.15
CA THR A 249 -11.44 -3.12 -16.17
C THR A 249 -10.55 -2.52 -15.08
N TYR A 250 -9.44 -1.92 -15.49
CA TYR A 250 -8.45 -1.28 -14.64
C TYR A 250 -8.68 0.23 -14.58
N ASP A 251 -8.86 0.74 -13.37
CA ASP A 251 -8.86 2.15 -13.02
C ASP A 251 -7.43 2.65 -12.85
N ARG A 252 -7.05 3.59 -13.72
CA ARG A 252 -5.74 4.26 -13.72
C ARG A 252 -5.57 5.24 -12.55
N LEU A 253 -6.53 5.33 -11.61
CA LEU A 253 -6.36 6.04 -10.34
C LEU A 253 -5.04 5.69 -9.65
N SER A 254 -4.66 4.41 -9.66
CA SER A 254 -3.41 3.92 -9.07
C SER A 254 -2.19 3.98 -9.99
N SER A 255 -2.32 4.42 -11.25
CA SER A 255 -1.17 4.50 -12.15
C SER A 255 -0.25 5.66 -11.80
N ARG A 256 1.05 5.47 -12.06
CA ARG A 256 2.02 6.57 -12.23
C ARG A 256 2.43 6.70 -13.69
N TRP A 257 2.86 7.90 -14.05
CA TRP A 257 3.12 8.28 -15.43
C TRP A 257 4.56 8.73 -15.60
N GLN A 258 5.28 8.11 -16.53
CA GLN A 258 6.68 8.44 -16.80
C GLN A 258 6.86 8.80 -18.27
N LEU A 259 7.57 9.89 -18.55
CA LEU A 259 7.99 10.18 -19.91
C LEU A 259 9.21 9.32 -20.26
N VAL A 260 9.17 8.65 -21.41
CA VAL A 260 10.25 7.79 -21.90
C VAL A 260 10.55 8.08 -23.37
N LYS A 261 11.74 7.70 -23.81
CA LYS A 261 12.15 7.72 -25.21
C LYS A 261 12.44 6.30 -25.69
N LYS A 262 11.88 5.94 -26.85
CA LYS A 262 12.23 4.69 -27.53
C LYS A 262 13.41 4.94 -28.47
N THR A 263 14.44 4.12 -28.38
CA THR A 263 15.58 4.12 -29.29
C THR A 263 15.88 2.71 -29.77
N ALA A 264 16.85 2.56 -30.70
CA ALA A 264 17.33 1.24 -31.11
C ALA A 264 17.96 0.45 -29.94
N ALA A 265 18.45 1.13 -28.90
CA ALA A 265 19.05 0.51 -27.71
C ALA A 265 18.03 0.11 -26.63
N GLY A 266 16.75 0.48 -26.79
CA GLY A 266 15.70 0.20 -25.83
C GLY A 266 14.89 1.44 -25.44
N ILE A 267 14.17 1.33 -24.32
CA ILE A 267 13.35 2.38 -23.75
C ILE A 267 14.13 3.04 -22.61
N HIS A 268 14.23 4.37 -22.65
CA HIS A 268 14.98 5.14 -21.67
C HIS A 268 14.07 6.15 -20.95
N PRO A 269 14.06 6.19 -19.62
CA PRO A 269 13.30 7.19 -18.88
C PRO A 269 13.88 8.60 -19.10
N LEU A 270 12.98 9.55 -19.35
CA LEU A 270 13.27 10.96 -19.53
C LEU A 270 12.71 11.84 -18.41
N SER A 271 11.98 11.27 -17.45
CA SER A 271 11.46 11.94 -16.25
C SER A 271 11.39 10.97 -15.08
N HIS A 272 11.17 11.49 -13.87
CA HIS A 272 10.57 10.70 -12.80
C HIS A 272 9.16 10.25 -13.19
N ALA A 273 8.71 9.13 -12.64
CA ALA A 273 7.31 8.71 -12.75
C ALA A 273 6.47 9.51 -11.75
N ARG A 274 5.27 9.95 -12.15
CA ARG A 274 4.44 10.85 -11.34
C ARG A 274 3.03 10.30 -11.14
N TYR A 275 2.57 10.27 -9.89
CA TYR A 275 1.18 9.95 -9.52
C TYR A 275 0.27 11.16 -9.64
N ALA A 276 -1.05 10.93 -9.56
CA ALA A 276 -2.02 12.01 -9.47
C ALA A 276 -1.86 12.83 -8.18
N GLU A 277 -1.76 14.15 -8.36
CA GLU A 277 -1.67 15.12 -7.27
C GLU A 277 -3.03 15.73 -6.94
N SER A 278 -4.02 15.54 -7.82
CA SER A 278 -5.40 15.97 -7.63
C SER A 278 -6.37 14.88 -8.09
N VAL A 279 -7.33 14.55 -7.24
CA VAL A 279 -8.43 13.62 -7.53
C VAL A 279 -9.72 14.38 -7.26
N ALA A 280 -10.64 14.42 -8.23
CA ALA A 280 -11.94 15.05 -8.04
C ALA A 280 -12.75 14.24 -7.00
N PRO A 281 -13.11 14.85 -5.85
CA PRO A 281 -13.89 14.16 -4.83
C PRO A 281 -15.34 14.02 -5.28
N ARG A 282 -15.95 12.89 -4.95
CA ARG A 282 -17.40 12.64 -5.08
C ARG A 282 -18.20 13.45 -4.07
N TYR A 283 -17.61 13.78 -2.93
CA TYR A 283 -18.22 14.60 -1.88
C TYR A 283 -17.34 15.84 -1.59
N PRO A 284 -17.30 16.83 -2.51
CA PRO A 284 -16.45 18.01 -2.38
C PRO A 284 -16.76 18.85 -1.13
N ASP A 285 -17.99 18.78 -0.64
CA ASP A 285 -18.49 19.60 0.48
C ASP A 285 -18.35 18.93 1.85
N LEU A 286 -17.70 17.77 1.96
CA LEU A 286 -17.41 17.18 3.27
C LEU A 286 -16.56 18.16 4.08
N PRO A 287 -16.95 18.50 5.32
CA PRO A 287 -16.23 19.49 6.09
C PRO A 287 -14.91 18.92 6.62
N PRO A 288 -13.83 19.71 6.73
CA PRO A 288 -12.61 19.26 7.41
C PRO A 288 -12.90 18.87 8.86
N ALA A 289 -12.03 18.04 9.45
CA ALA A 289 -12.06 17.80 10.89
C ALA A 289 -11.85 19.12 11.64
N ALA A 290 -12.61 19.33 12.72
CA ALA A 290 -12.54 20.54 13.54
C ALA A 290 -12.48 20.15 15.04
N PRO A 291 -11.36 19.58 15.51
CA PRO A 291 -11.20 19.24 16.92
C PRO A 291 -11.27 20.50 17.80
N LYS A 292 -12.01 20.43 18.91
CA LYS A 292 -12.27 21.56 19.83
C LYS A 292 -11.04 21.97 20.62
N ASN A 293 -10.10 21.05 20.81
CA ASN A 293 -8.85 21.24 21.53
C ASN A 293 -7.84 20.18 21.06
N LYS A 294 -6.66 20.08 21.69
CA LYS A 294 -5.65 19.07 21.32
C LYS A 294 -5.83 17.71 22.00
N LYS A 295 -6.77 17.54 22.93
CA LYS A 295 -6.93 16.29 23.70
C LYS A 295 -7.57 15.19 22.88
N GLY A 296 -6.97 14.01 22.93
CA GLY A 296 -7.41 12.81 22.25
C GLY A 296 -7.15 11.54 23.04
N LEU A 297 -7.78 10.43 22.67
CA LEU A 297 -7.50 9.10 23.22
C LEU A 297 -6.94 8.17 22.14
N GLY A 298 -5.86 7.46 22.47
CA GLY A 298 -5.22 6.49 21.60
C GLY A 298 -5.74 5.07 21.83
N GLY A 299 -6.02 4.32 20.76
CA GLY A 299 -6.53 2.94 20.85
C GLY A 299 -7.96 2.83 21.38
N TRP A 300 -8.77 3.88 21.19
CA TRP A 300 -10.13 3.94 21.66
C TRP A 300 -11.02 2.96 20.89
N HIS A 301 -11.97 2.36 21.57
CA HIS A 301 -12.98 1.51 20.97
C HIS A 301 -14.29 1.58 21.73
N LEU A 302 -15.38 1.25 21.05
CA LEU A 302 -16.67 1.08 21.69
C LEU A 302 -16.63 -0.11 22.65
N GLY A 303 -17.25 0.03 23.82
CA GLY A 303 -17.42 -1.05 24.81
C GLY A 303 -16.97 -0.68 26.21
N TRP A 304 -16.17 0.38 26.36
CA TRP A 304 -15.67 0.84 27.66
C TRP A 304 -15.94 2.35 27.77
N LEU A 305 -16.44 2.79 28.92
CA LEU A 305 -16.65 4.19 29.36
C LEU A 305 -16.79 5.27 28.25
N PRO A 306 -17.77 5.16 27.32
CA PRO A 306 -17.89 6.10 26.20
C PRO A 306 -18.14 7.55 26.66
N GLU A 307 -18.80 7.73 27.80
CA GLU A 307 -19.05 9.03 28.43
C GLU A 307 -17.77 9.79 28.80
N GLU A 308 -16.61 9.12 28.87
CA GLU A 308 -15.33 9.78 29.15
C GLU A 308 -14.82 10.63 28.00
N LEU A 309 -15.34 10.43 26.78
CA LEU A 309 -15.09 11.37 25.69
C LEU A 309 -15.54 12.78 26.10
N ASP A 310 -16.71 12.89 26.73
CA ASP A 310 -17.22 14.18 27.22
C ASP A 310 -16.60 14.58 28.56
N GLU A 311 -16.45 13.65 29.52
CA GLU A 311 -15.88 13.99 30.85
C GLU A 311 -14.45 14.55 30.76
N LEU A 312 -13.63 14.02 29.84
CA LEU A 312 -12.25 14.45 29.63
C LEU A 312 -12.15 15.56 28.58
N GLY A 313 -13.23 15.90 27.88
CA GLY A 313 -13.23 16.89 26.81
C GLY A 313 -12.39 16.47 25.60
N ILE A 314 -12.47 15.19 25.21
CA ILE A 314 -11.78 14.58 24.08
C ILE A 314 -12.34 15.13 22.76
N SER A 315 -11.45 15.47 21.82
CA SER A 315 -11.84 15.90 20.48
C SER A 315 -11.24 15.07 19.35
N ALA A 316 -10.37 14.12 19.66
CA ALA A 316 -9.80 13.18 18.68
C ALA A 316 -9.63 11.77 19.25
N VAL A 317 -9.79 10.74 18.43
CA VAL A 317 -9.48 9.35 18.81
C VAL A 317 -8.68 8.65 17.72
N THR A 318 -7.80 7.73 18.11
CA THR A 318 -7.30 6.70 17.20
C THR A 318 -8.04 5.38 17.41
N VAL A 319 -8.32 4.66 16.31
CA VAL A 319 -8.98 3.35 16.32
C VAL A 319 -8.15 2.37 15.48
N ASN A 320 -7.76 1.24 16.06
CA ASN A 320 -7.00 0.21 15.37
C ASN A 320 -7.92 -0.66 14.52
N VAL A 321 -7.57 -0.84 13.25
CA VAL A 321 -8.34 -1.65 12.29
C VAL A 321 -7.45 -2.74 11.70
N MET A 322 -7.73 -3.99 12.04
CA MET A 322 -7.14 -5.16 11.38
C MET A 322 -7.81 -5.35 10.01
N ILE A 323 -7.26 -4.76 8.96
CA ILE A 323 -7.98 -4.53 7.71
C ILE A 323 -8.36 -5.84 6.98
N HIS A 324 -7.58 -6.91 7.16
CA HIS A 324 -7.86 -8.23 6.61
C HIS A 324 -9.19 -8.82 7.11
N SER A 325 -9.65 -8.41 8.31
CA SER A 325 -10.91 -8.91 8.90
C SER A 325 -12.16 -8.36 8.21
N LEU A 326 -12.02 -7.33 7.36
CA LEU A 326 -13.13 -6.65 6.71
C LEU A 326 -13.58 -7.32 5.41
N VAL A 327 -12.82 -8.30 4.91
CA VAL A 327 -13.07 -8.93 3.61
C VAL A 327 -12.88 -10.44 3.61
N SER A 328 -13.49 -11.09 2.63
CA SER A 328 -13.29 -12.47 2.22
C SER A 328 -12.96 -12.53 0.73
N LEU A 329 -12.18 -13.54 0.32
CA LEU A 329 -11.90 -13.81 -1.10
C LEU A 329 -13.05 -14.57 -1.79
N THR A 330 -13.89 -15.25 -1.03
CA THR A 330 -15.01 -16.05 -1.53
C THR A 330 -16.34 -15.60 -0.93
N PRO A 331 -17.47 -15.80 -1.65
CA PRO A 331 -18.79 -15.60 -1.10
C PRO A 331 -19.02 -16.53 0.10
N GLY A 332 -19.70 -16.02 1.12
CA GLY A 332 -20.09 -16.79 2.30
C GLY A 332 -21.20 -16.11 3.10
N GLU A 333 -21.70 -16.81 4.12
CA GLU A 333 -22.67 -16.25 5.05
C GLU A 333 -22.13 -14.96 5.69
N GLY A 334 -22.97 -13.92 5.79
CA GLY A 334 -22.57 -12.64 6.36
C GLY A 334 -21.68 -11.77 5.47
N THR A 335 -21.45 -12.16 4.21
CA THR A 335 -20.68 -11.34 3.25
C THR A 335 -21.56 -10.64 2.21
N VAL A 336 -21.12 -9.49 1.72
CA VAL A 336 -21.77 -8.74 0.62
C VAL A 336 -20.76 -8.44 -0.49
N PRO A 337 -21.08 -8.72 -1.77
CA PRO A 337 -20.15 -8.47 -2.87
C PRO A 337 -19.94 -6.97 -3.14
N PHE A 338 -18.72 -6.58 -3.49
CA PHE A 338 -18.37 -5.24 -3.99
C PHE A 338 -17.29 -5.34 -5.08
N GLN A 339 -17.13 -4.27 -5.87
CA GLN A 339 -16.24 -4.25 -7.04
C GLN A 339 -15.04 -3.34 -6.81
N TRP A 340 -13.86 -3.78 -7.27
CA TRP A 340 -12.65 -2.97 -7.33
C TRP A 340 -11.72 -3.48 -8.43
N GLN A 341 -11.17 -2.60 -9.26
CA GLN A 341 -10.28 -2.94 -10.39
C GLN A 341 -10.81 -4.09 -11.27
N GLY A 342 -12.13 -4.09 -11.54
CA GLY A 342 -12.80 -5.11 -12.35
C GLY A 342 -12.93 -6.48 -11.67
N ARG A 343 -12.56 -6.61 -10.40
CA ARG A 343 -12.64 -7.83 -9.59
C ARG A 343 -13.76 -7.73 -8.56
N THR A 344 -14.37 -8.87 -8.24
CA THR A 344 -15.37 -8.99 -7.16
C THR A 344 -14.69 -9.42 -5.87
N TYR A 345 -14.97 -8.71 -4.79
CA TYR A 345 -14.55 -9.03 -3.42
C TYR A 345 -15.78 -9.11 -2.52
N HIS A 346 -15.62 -9.65 -1.31
CA HIS A 346 -16.72 -9.89 -0.39
C HIS A 346 -16.48 -9.18 0.95
N ALA A 347 -17.29 -8.17 1.27
CA ALA A 347 -17.20 -7.41 2.51
C ALA A 347 -17.81 -8.19 3.69
N GLN A 348 -17.12 -8.22 4.82
CA GLN A 348 -17.55 -8.92 6.05
C GLN A 348 -18.50 -8.02 6.85
N THR A 349 -19.81 -8.27 6.75
CA THR A 349 -20.86 -7.37 7.26
C THR A 349 -20.74 -7.15 8.77
N LYS A 350 -20.60 -8.23 9.55
CA LYS A 350 -20.53 -8.14 11.02
C LYS A 350 -19.31 -7.37 11.52
N ALA A 351 -18.16 -7.55 10.87
CA ALA A 351 -16.95 -6.81 11.22
C ALA A 351 -17.12 -5.30 10.94
N LEU A 352 -17.69 -4.97 9.77
CA LEU A 352 -18.01 -3.58 9.41
C LEU A 352 -19.00 -2.95 10.39
N GLU A 353 -20.07 -3.65 10.77
CA GLU A 353 -21.08 -3.15 11.71
C GLU A 353 -20.49 -2.80 13.09
N GLY A 354 -19.50 -3.56 13.57
CA GLY A 354 -18.77 -3.26 14.80
C GLY A 354 -17.99 -1.94 14.73
N PHE A 355 -17.29 -1.71 13.62
CA PHE A 355 -16.62 -0.43 13.37
C PHE A 355 -17.61 0.72 13.13
N ASP A 356 -18.71 0.47 12.42
CA ASP A 356 -19.77 1.47 12.22
C ASP A 356 -20.38 1.93 13.55
N ALA A 357 -20.57 1.02 14.50
CA ALA A 357 -21.02 1.39 15.84
C ALA A 357 -19.99 2.29 16.54
N THR A 358 -18.71 1.94 16.46
CA THR A 358 -17.61 2.73 17.03
C THR A 358 -17.55 4.14 16.43
N PHE A 359 -17.61 4.26 15.10
CA PHE A 359 -17.51 5.56 14.43
C PHE A 359 -18.77 6.41 14.54
N ARG A 360 -19.96 5.80 14.64
CA ARG A 360 -21.19 6.54 14.98
C ARG A 360 -21.14 7.10 16.39
N GLU A 361 -20.59 6.34 17.34
CA GLU A 361 -20.42 6.85 18.70
C GLU A 361 -19.43 8.02 18.73
N ALA A 362 -18.27 7.91 18.08
CA ALA A 362 -17.35 9.05 17.94
C ALA A 362 -18.02 10.28 17.29
N ALA A 363 -18.86 10.07 16.26
CA ALA A 363 -19.61 11.14 15.61
C ALA A 363 -20.64 11.80 16.54
N LYS A 364 -21.35 11.04 17.38
CA LYS A 364 -22.28 11.56 18.39
C LYS A 364 -21.59 12.55 19.34
N HIS A 365 -20.33 12.28 19.70
CA HIS A 365 -19.51 13.15 20.55
C HIS A 365 -18.78 14.27 19.78
N ASN A 366 -18.96 14.36 18.45
CA ASN A 366 -18.24 15.29 17.56
C ASN A 366 -16.72 15.16 17.67
N VAL A 367 -16.23 13.92 17.71
CA VAL A 367 -14.82 13.58 17.86
C VAL A 367 -14.22 13.22 16.49
N MET A 368 -13.05 13.77 16.19
CA MET A 368 -12.27 13.40 15.01
C MET A 368 -11.75 11.97 15.14
N VAL A 369 -11.87 11.17 14.08
CA VAL A 369 -11.39 9.78 14.06
C VAL A 369 -10.21 9.64 13.09
N SER A 370 -9.09 9.11 13.60
CA SER A 370 -7.97 8.61 12.80
C SER A 370 -7.89 7.09 12.91
N ALA A 371 -8.03 6.35 11.81
CA ALA A 371 -7.94 4.88 11.84
C ALA A 371 -6.50 4.41 11.59
N ILE A 372 -5.96 3.55 12.46
CA ILE A 372 -4.64 2.92 12.31
C ILE A 372 -4.82 1.59 11.55
N LEU A 373 -4.20 1.48 10.37
CA LEU A 373 -4.45 0.39 9.43
C LEU A 373 -3.41 -0.73 9.56
N LEU A 374 -3.81 -1.84 10.17
CA LEU A 374 -2.93 -2.95 10.52
C LEU A 374 -3.16 -4.16 9.60
N VAL A 375 -2.06 -4.76 9.14
CA VAL A 375 -2.06 -5.98 8.31
C VAL A 375 -1.50 -7.13 9.16
N ALA A 376 -2.27 -8.21 9.29
CA ALA A 376 -1.79 -9.40 9.98
C ALA A 376 -0.55 -9.96 9.28
N ASN A 377 0.37 -10.54 10.06
CA ASN A 377 1.62 -11.03 9.51
C ASN A 377 1.41 -12.36 8.76
N PRO A 378 1.70 -12.44 7.44
CA PRO A 378 1.52 -13.65 6.65
C PRO A 378 2.46 -14.79 7.06
N ALA A 379 3.54 -14.53 7.80
CA ALA A 379 4.37 -15.60 8.37
C ALA A 379 3.72 -16.28 9.60
N ARG A 380 2.72 -15.65 10.22
CA ARG A 380 2.06 -16.12 11.44
C ARG A 380 0.61 -16.55 11.23
N ASP A 381 0.02 -16.20 10.09
CA ASP A 381 -1.37 -16.48 9.74
C ASP A 381 -1.45 -17.15 8.35
N SER A 382 -2.18 -18.27 8.27
CA SER A 382 -2.36 -19.05 7.05
C SER A 382 -3.60 -18.68 6.24
N SER A 383 -4.40 -17.70 6.70
CA SER A 383 -5.55 -17.18 5.99
C SER A 383 -5.18 -16.76 4.56
N PRO A 384 -5.92 -17.21 3.53
CA PRO A 384 -5.67 -16.80 2.14
C PRO A 384 -5.71 -15.28 1.94
N VAL A 385 -6.60 -14.57 2.67
CA VAL A 385 -6.66 -13.10 2.66
C VAL A 385 -5.34 -12.53 3.16
N VAL A 386 -4.83 -13.02 4.29
CA VAL A 386 -3.60 -12.51 4.90
C VAL A 386 -2.37 -12.83 4.05
N LYS A 387 -2.30 -14.04 3.47
CA LYS A 387 -1.22 -14.44 2.56
C LYS A 387 -1.15 -13.58 1.29
N MET A 388 -2.30 -13.17 0.76
CA MET A 388 -2.37 -12.30 -0.41
C MET A 388 -2.08 -10.84 -0.06
N LEU A 389 -2.62 -10.38 1.07
CA LEU A 389 -2.57 -8.98 1.52
C LEU A 389 -1.20 -8.59 2.10
N GLY A 390 -0.56 -9.47 2.87
CA GLY A 390 0.70 -9.18 3.56
C GLY A 390 1.92 -9.39 2.67
N HIS A 391 2.98 -8.61 2.91
CA HIS A 391 4.21 -8.66 2.12
C HIS A 391 4.84 -10.06 2.19
N PRO A 392 5.23 -10.65 1.04
CA PRO A 392 5.68 -12.04 0.98
C PRO A 392 6.98 -12.30 1.76
N ASP A 393 7.85 -11.30 1.90
CA ASP A 393 9.11 -11.42 2.64
C ASP A 393 8.95 -11.22 4.17
N ALA A 394 7.74 -10.98 4.67
CA ALA A 394 7.55 -10.78 6.10
C ALA A 394 7.99 -12.01 6.90
N THR A 395 8.70 -11.81 8.02
CA THR A 395 9.18 -12.88 8.90
C THR A 395 8.29 -13.04 10.13
N ALA A 396 8.36 -14.19 10.80
CA ALA A 396 7.53 -14.48 11.98
C ALA A 396 7.87 -13.60 13.21
N ASP A 397 8.99 -12.88 13.18
CA ASP A 397 9.40 -11.94 14.23
C ASP A 397 8.50 -10.69 14.29
N GLY A 398 7.89 -10.32 13.16
CA GLY A 398 6.97 -9.19 13.09
C GLY A 398 5.63 -9.46 13.77
N THR A 399 5.05 -8.45 14.41
CA THR A 399 3.67 -8.47 14.89
C THR A 399 2.69 -8.21 13.74
N PHE A 400 2.96 -7.19 12.94
CA PHE A 400 2.21 -6.86 11.73
C PHE A 400 3.13 -6.85 10.52
N ALA A 401 2.56 -6.82 9.32
CA ALA A 401 3.30 -6.79 8.07
C ALA A 401 3.05 -5.51 7.27
N MET A 402 3.97 -5.18 6.37
CA MET A 402 3.70 -4.29 5.23
C MET A 402 2.66 -4.96 4.32
N PRO A 403 1.75 -4.22 3.65
CA PRO A 403 0.93 -4.78 2.58
C PRO A 403 1.78 -5.20 1.37
N ASN A 404 1.31 -6.20 0.64
CA ASN A 404 1.89 -6.62 -0.63
C ASN A 404 1.52 -5.62 -1.74
N VAL A 405 2.40 -4.64 -1.97
CA VAL A 405 2.31 -3.66 -3.05
C VAL A 405 3.14 -4.04 -4.28
N CYS A 406 3.60 -5.29 -4.36
CA CYS A 406 4.55 -5.76 -5.38
C CYS A 406 3.96 -6.87 -6.27
N SER A 407 2.66 -7.14 -6.16
CA SER A 407 1.93 -8.00 -7.08
C SER A 407 0.55 -7.42 -7.38
N GLU A 408 0.02 -7.78 -8.55
CA GLU A 408 -1.30 -7.34 -8.99
C GLU A 408 -2.39 -7.78 -8.00
N GLU A 409 -2.33 -9.02 -7.50
CA GLU A 409 -3.31 -9.56 -6.55
C GLU A 409 -3.24 -8.84 -5.20
N GLY A 410 -2.03 -8.64 -4.68
CA GLY A 410 -1.80 -7.99 -3.39
C GLY A 410 -2.29 -6.55 -3.40
N ILE A 411 -1.90 -5.78 -4.42
CA ILE A 411 -2.30 -4.38 -4.51
C ILE A 411 -3.79 -4.22 -4.81
N SER A 412 -4.38 -5.14 -5.58
CA SER A 412 -5.81 -5.10 -5.89
C SER A 412 -6.63 -5.42 -4.64
N LEU A 413 -6.26 -6.45 -3.86
CA LEU A 413 -6.93 -6.76 -2.60
C LEU A 413 -6.76 -5.62 -1.60
N TYR A 414 -5.55 -5.07 -1.46
CA TYR A 414 -5.30 -3.96 -0.57
C TYR A 414 -6.14 -2.74 -0.94
N GLY A 415 -6.09 -2.31 -2.20
CA GLY A 415 -6.90 -1.21 -2.73
C GLY A 415 -8.42 -1.44 -2.58
N ALA A 416 -8.89 -2.68 -2.72
CA ALA A 416 -10.29 -3.03 -2.52
C ALA A 416 -10.73 -2.77 -1.07
N ILE A 417 -9.92 -3.18 -0.08
CA ILE A 417 -10.17 -2.94 1.33
C ILE A 417 -10.16 -1.43 1.64
N LEU A 418 -9.15 -0.71 1.13
CA LEU A 418 -9.05 0.73 1.32
C LEU A 418 -10.25 1.49 0.71
N ASN A 419 -10.69 1.09 -0.49
CA ASN A 419 -11.86 1.67 -1.14
C ASN A 419 -13.15 1.40 -0.36
N LEU A 420 -13.35 0.14 0.09
CA LEU A 420 -14.49 -0.24 0.91
C LEU A 420 -14.58 0.64 2.17
N MET A 421 -13.45 0.85 2.85
CA MET A 421 -13.38 1.68 4.06
C MET A 421 -13.64 3.16 3.76
N ALA A 422 -12.93 3.73 2.77
CA ALA A 422 -13.03 5.14 2.42
C ALA A 422 -14.44 5.51 1.92
N GLU A 423 -15.05 4.67 1.08
CA GLU A 423 -16.40 4.88 0.59
C GLU A 423 -17.44 4.81 1.72
N ARG A 424 -17.33 3.79 2.58
CA ARG A 424 -18.29 3.55 3.66
C ARG A 424 -18.26 4.65 4.72
N TRP A 425 -17.07 5.04 5.17
CA TRP A 425 -16.89 5.96 6.30
C TRP A 425 -16.61 7.41 5.88
N SER A 426 -16.86 7.76 4.61
CA SER A 426 -16.89 9.14 4.12
C SER A 426 -18.27 9.53 3.58
N ARG A 427 -19.34 8.80 3.90
CA ARG A 427 -20.68 9.14 3.40
C ARG A 427 -21.17 10.47 4.00
N PRO A 428 -21.69 11.40 3.17
CA PRO A 428 -22.22 12.67 3.67
C PRO A 428 -23.41 12.53 4.64
N ASP A 429 -24.17 11.44 4.52
CA ASP A 429 -25.30 11.16 5.42
C ASP A 429 -24.88 10.63 6.81
N GLY A 430 -23.57 10.38 7.02
CA GLY A 430 -23.03 9.89 8.29
C GLY A 430 -23.54 8.51 8.71
N LYS A 431 -24.19 7.75 7.80
CA LYS A 431 -24.92 6.50 8.13
C LYS A 431 -24.07 5.48 8.90
N TYR A 432 -22.77 5.43 8.63
CA TYR A 432 -21.83 4.47 9.21
C TYR A 432 -20.79 5.13 10.13
N GLY A 433 -21.05 6.37 10.57
CA GLY A 433 -20.04 7.22 11.21
C GLY A 433 -19.05 7.78 10.18
N ARG A 434 -17.93 8.32 10.68
CA ARG A 434 -16.92 8.96 9.83
C ARG A 434 -15.50 8.67 10.29
N VAL A 435 -14.62 8.33 9.34
CA VAL A 435 -13.16 8.35 9.53
C VAL A 435 -12.61 9.56 8.79
N HIS A 436 -11.83 10.38 9.48
CA HIS A 436 -11.30 11.62 8.92
C HIS A 436 -9.92 11.39 8.30
N HIS A 437 -9.08 10.60 8.98
CA HIS A 437 -7.69 10.39 8.60
C HIS A 437 -7.27 8.93 8.75
N TRP A 438 -6.22 8.55 8.03
CA TRP A 438 -5.73 7.18 7.96
C TRP A 438 -4.26 7.15 8.38
N ILE A 439 -3.96 6.49 9.50
CA ILE A 439 -2.60 6.25 9.96
C ILE A 439 -2.13 4.95 9.34
N MET A 440 -1.11 5.06 8.49
CA MET A 440 -0.69 3.96 7.64
C MET A 440 0.28 3.07 8.40
N HIS A 441 -0.25 1.96 8.91
CA HIS A 441 0.45 0.94 9.70
C HIS A 441 0.82 1.45 11.11
N ASN A 442 1.74 0.78 11.81
CA ASN A 442 2.18 1.18 13.14
C ASN A 442 3.70 1.31 13.17
N GLU A 443 4.22 2.40 13.74
CA GLU A 443 5.64 2.61 14.07
C GLU A 443 6.60 2.11 12.98
N VAL A 444 6.52 2.72 11.79
CA VAL A 444 7.14 2.14 10.59
C VAL A 444 8.66 2.28 10.58
N ASP A 445 9.22 3.17 11.41
CA ASP A 445 10.65 3.21 11.73
C ASP A 445 11.10 2.01 12.56
N ALA A 446 10.22 1.43 13.37
CA ALA A 446 10.37 0.11 13.98
C ALA A 446 9.78 -1.01 13.09
N GLY A 447 9.93 -0.88 11.77
CA GLY A 447 9.29 -1.72 10.75
C GLY A 447 9.51 -3.21 10.94
N TRP A 448 10.65 -3.66 11.46
CA TRP A 448 10.89 -5.07 11.78
C TRP A 448 9.83 -5.67 12.72
N VAL A 449 9.39 -4.90 13.72
CA VAL A 449 8.43 -5.35 14.72
C VAL A 449 7.00 -5.05 14.30
N TRP A 450 6.76 -3.84 13.77
CA TRP A 450 5.39 -3.32 13.63
C TRP A 450 4.87 -3.16 12.21
N THR A 451 5.71 -3.31 11.19
CA THR A 451 5.31 -3.26 9.76
C THR A 451 6.28 -4.10 8.93
N ASN A 452 6.38 -5.39 9.25
CA ASN A 452 7.47 -6.26 8.76
C ASN A 452 7.36 -6.52 7.24
N ALA A 453 8.46 -6.36 6.52
CA ALA A 453 8.62 -6.67 5.10
C ALA A 453 9.90 -7.49 4.83
N GLY A 454 10.38 -8.19 5.85
CA GLY A 454 11.71 -8.77 5.89
C GLY A 454 12.82 -7.71 6.01
N PRO A 455 14.10 -8.12 5.95
CA PRO A 455 15.23 -7.20 6.02
C PRO A 455 15.29 -6.35 4.74
N LYS A 456 15.07 -5.04 4.87
CA LYS A 456 15.11 -4.08 3.76
C LYS A 456 16.01 -2.89 4.09
N PRO A 457 16.84 -2.41 3.14
CA PRO A 457 17.42 -1.08 3.24
C PRO A 457 16.32 -0.02 3.36
N ASP A 458 16.62 1.09 4.02
CA ASP A 458 15.68 2.20 4.28
C ASP A 458 14.97 2.72 3.02
N VAL A 459 15.70 2.93 1.92
CA VAL A 459 15.14 3.38 0.64
C VAL A 459 14.19 2.35 0.02
N VAL A 460 14.50 1.06 0.16
CA VAL A 460 13.67 -0.04 -0.35
C VAL A 460 12.40 -0.17 0.49
N PHE A 461 12.53 -0.10 1.81
CA PHE A 461 11.38 -0.09 2.72
C PHE A 461 10.45 1.10 2.42
N MET A 462 11.01 2.29 2.20
CA MET A 462 10.25 3.49 1.91
C MET A 462 9.58 3.46 0.53
N ASP A 463 10.15 2.80 -0.48
CA ASP A 463 9.45 2.58 -1.76
C ASP A 463 8.18 1.73 -1.58
N LEU A 464 8.21 0.69 -0.74
CA LEU A 464 7.03 -0.09 -0.39
C LEU A 464 6.02 0.74 0.39
N TYR A 465 6.50 1.42 1.43
CA TYR A 465 5.66 2.18 2.36
C TYR A 465 4.98 3.38 1.71
N GLN A 466 5.72 4.17 0.92
CA GLN A 466 5.17 5.36 0.28
C GLN A 466 4.08 4.98 -0.75
N ARG A 467 4.20 3.84 -1.44
CA ARG A 467 3.15 3.32 -2.32
C ARG A 467 1.89 2.95 -1.54
N SER A 468 2.03 2.36 -0.35
CA SER A 468 0.91 2.11 0.57
C SER A 468 0.21 3.42 0.97
N MET A 469 0.96 4.43 1.43
CA MET A 469 0.41 5.76 1.75
C MET A 469 -0.27 6.42 0.55
N ARG A 470 0.37 6.33 -0.62
CA ARG A 470 -0.11 6.91 -1.87
C ARG A 470 -1.44 6.31 -2.29
N LEU A 471 -1.57 4.99 -2.22
CA LEU A 471 -2.80 4.29 -2.56
C LEU A 471 -3.96 4.74 -1.68
N MET A 472 -3.74 4.84 -0.37
CA MET A 472 -4.75 5.35 0.56
C MET A 472 -5.14 6.78 0.24
N ASP A 473 -4.18 7.68 -0.01
CA ASP A 473 -4.46 9.07 -0.35
C ASP A 473 -5.26 9.19 -1.67
N LEU A 474 -4.85 8.49 -2.72
CA LEU A 474 -5.55 8.48 -4.01
C LEU A 474 -7.00 7.99 -3.85
N ILE A 475 -7.21 6.92 -3.07
CA ILE A 475 -8.53 6.35 -2.82
C ILE A 475 -9.38 7.27 -1.94
N ALA A 476 -8.85 7.73 -0.80
CA ALA A 476 -9.58 8.54 0.16
C ALA A 476 -10.05 9.87 -0.43
N ARG A 477 -9.20 10.53 -1.22
CA ARG A 477 -9.53 11.82 -1.87
C ARG A 477 -10.62 11.70 -2.93
N GLN A 478 -10.95 10.49 -3.40
CA GLN A 478 -12.16 10.31 -4.20
C GLN A 478 -13.44 10.57 -3.40
N TYR A 479 -13.40 10.48 -2.08
CA TYR A 479 -14.58 10.60 -1.23
C TYR A 479 -14.50 11.83 -0.35
N ASP A 480 -13.40 12.03 0.37
CA ASP A 480 -13.22 13.17 1.29
C ASP A 480 -11.97 13.99 0.89
N PRO A 481 -12.14 15.24 0.42
CA PRO A 481 -11.01 16.09 0.01
C PRO A 481 -10.12 16.52 1.18
N ASN A 482 -10.57 16.34 2.43
CA ASN A 482 -9.81 16.70 3.63
C ASN A 482 -9.08 15.52 4.26
N SER A 483 -9.31 14.31 3.75
CA SER A 483 -8.65 13.12 4.26
C SER A 483 -7.15 13.14 3.97
N LYS A 484 -6.39 12.53 4.87
CA LYS A 484 -4.92 12.49 4.80
C LYS A 484 -4.43 11.12 5.22
N ALA A 485 -3.36 10.67 4.56
CA ALA A 485 -2.56 9.52 5.00
C ALA A 485 -1.43 10.01 5.92
N PHE A 486 -1.30 9.39 7.08
CA PHE A 486 -0.32 9.74 8.10
C PHE A 486 0.81 8.69 8.14
N ILE A 487 2.06 9.15 8.15
CA ILE A 487 3.21 8.31 8.49
C ILE A 487 3.31 8.17 10.00
N THR A 488 3.50 6.96 10.54
CA THR A 488 3.58 6.69 11.98
C THR A 488 5.00 6.38 12.44
N LEU A 489 5.50 7.08 13.46
CA LEU A 489 6.90 7.06 13.84
C LEU A 489 7.11 7.04 15.36
N THR A 490 8.07 6.24 15.83
CA THR A 490 8.48 6.21 17.24
C THR A 490 9.27 7.46 17.66
N HIS A 491 9.63 7.54 18.95
CA HIS A 491 10.56 8.55 19.46
C HIS A 491 12.02 8.38 18.98
N HIS A 492 12.38 7.31 18.28
CA HIS A 492 13.73 7.08 17.74
C HIS A 492 13.99 7.94 16.51
N TRP A 493 14.70 9.06 16.71
CA TRP A 493 14.77 10.14 15.73
C TRP A 493 15.93 10.00 14.75
N ALA A 494 17.11 10.55 15.07
CA ALA A 494 18.30 10.36 14.27
C ALA A 494 18.96 9.01 14.56
N ASN A 495 18.84 8.53 15.80
CA ASN A 495 19.33 7.23 16.22
C ASN A 495 18.21 6.18 16.09
N LYS A 496 18.43 5.19 15.23
CA LYS A 496 17.48 4.09 14.96
C LYS A 496 17.18 3.19 16.17
N GLY A 497 17.98 3.26 17.23
CA GLY A 497 17.80 2.45 18.44
C GLY A 497 18.22 0.99 18.30
N GLN A 498 17.63 0.24 17.35
CA GLN A 498 17.90 -1.18 17.13
C GLN A 498 18.46 -1.45 15.73
N ALA A 499 19.08 -2.63 15.53
CA ALA A 499 19.80 -2.95 14.30
C ALA A 499 18.90 -2.94 13.05
N GLU A 500 17.66 -3.45 13.17
CA GLU A 500 16.69 -3.63 12.07
C GLU A 500 15.64 -2.51 12.02
N TRP A 501 15.85 -1.44 12.78
CA TRP A 501 15.02 -0.26 12.76
C TRP A 501 15.63 0.83 11.87
N TYR A 502 14.86 1.87 11.64
CA TYR A 502 15.24 3.06 10.90
C TYR A 502 15.18 4.27 11.83
N GLY A 503 15.92 5.33 11.52
CA GLY A 503 15.71 6.61 12.20
C GLY A 503 14.48 7.30 11.63
N SER A 504 13.55 7.75 12.49
CA SER A 504 12.35 8.50 12.07
C SER A 504 12.69 9.71 11.19
N LYS A 505 13.77 10.43 11.51
CA LYS A 505 14.25 11.55 10.68
C LYS A 505 14.54 11.10 9.25
N ARG A 506 15.23 9.96 9.11
CA ARG A 506 15.63 9.40 7.82
C ARG A 506 14.42 8.99 6.99
N LEU A 507 13.39 8.41 7.62
CA LEU A 507 12.16 8.03 6.91
C LEU A 507 11.37 9.26 6.42
N ILE A 508 11.30 10.34 7.21
CA ILE A 508 10.69 11.61 6.77
C ILE A 508 11.46 12.20 5.59
N ASP A 509 12.79 12.21 5.65
CA ASP A 509 13.63 12.71 4.56
C ASP A 509 13.42 11.91 3.27
N LEU A 510 13.33 10.58 3.37
CA LEU A 510 13.01 9.71 2.24
C LEU A 510 11.58 9.93 1.72
N LEU A 511 10.59 10.15 2.58
CA LEU A 511 9.22 10.47 2.16
C LEU A 511 9.17 11.81 1.40
N ALA A 512 9.90 12.82 1.87
CA ALA A 512 10.03 14.11 1.18
C ALA A 512 10.69 13.96 -0.20
N MET A 513 11.76 13.16 -0.29
CA MET A 513 12.41 12.87 -1.58
C MET A 513 11.48 12.14 -2.56
N ASN A 514 10.77 11.10 -2.10
CA ASN A 514 9.81 10.37 -2.92
C ASN A 514 8.66 11.26 -3.40
N THR A 515 8.10 12.10 -2.53
CA THR A 515 6.99 13.00 -2.88
C THR A 515 7.42 14.13 -3.81
N ALA A 516 8.65 14.64 -3.68
CA ALA A 516 9.21 15.59 -4.63
C ALA A 516 9.40 14.97 -6.03
N ALA A 517 9.89 13.73 -6.10
CA ALA A 517 10.11 13.01 -7.36
C ALA A 517 8.80 12.57 -8.03
N GLU A 518 7.88 11.98 -7.26
CA GLU A 518 6.73 11.25 -7.82
C GLU A 518 5.40 12.01 -7.74
N GLY A 519 5.44 13.30 -7.39
CA GLY A 519 4.27 14.15 -7.20
C GLY A 519 3.85 14.21 -5.74
N ASP A 520 3.57 15.41 -5.25
CA ASP A 520 3.34 15.65 -3.82
C ASP A 520 1.86 15.44 -3.45
N PHE A 521 1.59 15.04 -2.22
CA PHE A 521 0.26 14.80 -1.68
C PHE A 521 0.16 15.25 -0.22
N PRO A 522 -1.04 15.53 0.33
CA PRO A 522 -1.20 16.10 1.67
C PRO A 522 -0.99 15.06 2.79
N TRP A 523 0.11 14.30 2.76
CA TRP A 523 0.51 13.45 3.88
C TRP A 523 0.77 14.25 5.16
N ALA A 524 0.61 13.58 6.29
CA ALA A 524 0.74 14.13 7.64
C ALA A 524 1.56 13.19 8.54
N LEU A 525 1.90 13.63 9.75
CA LEU A 525 2.73 12.87 10.68
C LEU A 525 1.95 12.42 11.91
N ALA A 526 2.05 11.13 12.24
CA ALA A 526 1.57 10.48 13.45
C ALA A 526 2.80 10.11 14.30
N TYR A 527 3.17 10.93 15.28
CA TYR A 527 4.44 10.77 16.03
C TYR A 527 4.20 10.21 17.44
N HIS A 528 5.08 9.33 17.93
CA HIS A 528 4.92 8.67 19.24
C HIS A 528 5.99 9.11 20.26
N PRO A 529 5.87 10.32 20.87
CA PRO A 529 6.89 10.86 21.77
C PRO A 529 6.74 10.28 23.18
N TYR A 530 7.20 9.05 23.38
CA TYR A 530 7.39 8.53 24.73
C TYR A 530 8.65 9.10 25.39
N PRO A 531 8.72 9.09 26.75
CA PRO A 531 9.99 9.24 27.46
C PRO A 531 11.04 8.27 26.91
N GLN A 532 12.32 8.64 26.96
CA GLN A 532 13.40 7.84 26.35
C GLN A 532 13.44 6.39 26.88
N ASN A 533 13.04 6.21 28.14
CA ASN A 533 12.83 4.94 28.81
C ASN A 533 11.34 4.82 29.14
N LEU A 534 10.63 3.88 28.51
CA LEU A 534 9.20 3.66 28.70
C LEU A 534 8.80 3.42 30.17
N PHE A 535 9.71 2.91 31.00
CA PHE A 535 9.44 2.65 32.42
C PHE A 535 9.64 3.88 33.32
N ASN A 536 10.25 4.96 32.83
CA ASN A 536 10.49 6.20 33.58
C ASN A 536 9.64 7.35 33.01
N PRO A 537 8.61 7.83 33.72
CA PRO A 537 7.78 8.94 33.25
C PRO A 537 8.48 10.30 33.29
N ARG A 538 9.65 10.42 33.94
CA ARG A 538 10.38 11.67 34.17
C ARG A 538 11.14 12.13 32.92
N ALA A 539 10.42 12.43 31.84
CA ALA A 539 11.00 12.79 30.55
C ALA A 539 11.92 14.02 30.59
N TRP A 540 11.78 14.91 31.59
CA TRP A 540 12.71 16.04 31.77
C TRP A 540 14.15 15.59 32.06
N GLU A 541 14.35 14.36 32.53
CA GLU A 541 15.65 13.73 32.77
C GLU A 541 16.21 13.02 31.54
N ASP A 542 15.52 13.05 30.39
CA ASP A 542 15.98 12.36 29.18
C ASP A 542 17.29 12.97 28.65
N GLU A 543 18.35 12.16 28.54
CA GLU A 543 19.68 12.56 28.10
C GLU A 543 19.89 12.36 26.59
N GLN A 544 19.08 11.50 25.96
CA GLN A 544 19.08 11.27 24.50
C GLN A 544 18.24 12.31 23.73
N ALA A 545 17.60 13.22 24.46
CA ALA A 545 16.73 14.27 23.93
C ALA A 545 17.44 15.63 24.00
N SER A 546 18.17 15.96 22.93
CA SER A 546 18.85 17.26 22.74
C SER A 546 18.01 18.22 21.90
N PHE A 547 18.32 19.52 21.94
CA PHE A 547 17.67 20.53 21.11
C PHE A 547 18.41 20.72 19.76
N SER A 548 18.60 19.62 19.04
CA SER A 548 19.22 19.57 17.71
C SER A 548 18.36 18.77 16.75
N PHE A 549 18.38 19.11 15.46
CA PHE A 549 17.75 18.29 14.42
C PHE A 549 18.34 16.89 14.29
N ASN A 550 19.54 16.65 14.82
CA ASN A 550 20.17 15.32 14.91
C ASN A 550 20.06 14.70 16.31
N SER A 551 19.11 15.14 17.15
CA SER A 551 18.87 14.49 18.44
C SER A 551 18.64 12.98 18.27
N ASP A 552 19.19 12.16 19.18
CA ASP A 552 19.03 10.72 19.13
C ASP A 552 17.55 10.31 19.20
N LYS A 553 16.84 10.92 20.15
CA LYS A 553 15.39 10.75 20.33
C LYS A 553 14.67 12.10 20.34
N LEU A 554 13.42 12.12 19.89
CA LEU A 554 12.47 13.19 20.23
C LEU A 554 11.46 12.66 21.23
N THR A 555 11.56 13.15 22.46
CA THR A 555 10.71 12.78 23.58
C THR A 555 9.90 14.01 24.01
N PRO A 556 9.02 13.91 25.02
CA PRO A 556 8.33 15.09 25.55
C PRO A 556 9.27 16.25 25.93
N LYS A 557 10.55 15.98 26.24
CA LYS A 557 11.55 16.99 26.60
C LYS A 557 11.87 17.98 25.50
N ASN A 558 11.95 17.53 24.24
CA ASN A 558 12.49 18.32 23.12
C ASN A 558 11.54 18.37 21.90
N LEU A 559 10.23 18.27 22.11
CA LEU A 559 9.22 18.35 21.05
C LEU A 559 9.31 19.60 20.17
N GLU A 560 9.90 20.69 20.67
CA GLU A 560 10.18 21.89 19.89
C GLU A 560 11.03 21.59 18.64
N VAL A 561 11.92 20.59 18.72
CA VAL A 561 12.72 20.14 17.57
C VAL A 561 11.82 19.60 16.47
N LEU A 562 10.78 18.81 16.82
CA LEU A 562 9.84 18.27 15.84
C LEU A 562 9.04 19.39 15.15
N ASP A 563 8.53 20.34 15.93
CA ASP A 563 7.79 21.50 15.40
C ASP A 563 8.66 22.35 14.46
N ALA A 564 9.89 22.65 14.85
CA ALA A 564 10.84 23.35 14.00
C ALA A 564 11.23 22.54 12.76
N TYR A 565 11.41 21.21 12.90
CA TYR A 565 11.77 20.34 11.79
C TYR A 565 10.70 20.36 10.70
N MET A 566 9.44 20.17 11.09
CA MET A 566 8.28 20.13 10.17
C MET A 566 7.98 21.48 9.49
N LYS A 567 8.55 22.58 9.98
CA LYS A 567 8.45 23.92 9.38
C LYS A 567 9.49 24.19 8.29
N GLN A 568 10.43 23.28 8.06
CA GLN A 568 11.43 23.46 7.02
C GLN A 568 10.80 23.45 5.62
N PRO A 569 11.31 24.27 4.66
CA PRO A 569 10.70 24.43 3.34
C PRO A 569 10.43 23.13 2.57
N GLN A 570 11.35 22.17 2.66
CA GLN A 570 11.23 20.88 1.96
C GLN A 570 10.13 19.96 2.52
N LEU A 571 9.56 20.26 3.68
CA LEU A 571 8.47 19.49 4.29
C LEU A 571 7.11 20.17 4.15
N LEU A 572 7.04 21.38 3.58
CA LEU A 572 5.78 22.10 3.40
C LEU A 572 4.97 21.52 2.24
N TYR A 573 3.66 21.34 2.45
CA TYR A 573 2.73 21.02 1.38
C TYR A 573 2.11 22.31 0.84
N ARG A 574 2.38 22.66 -0.42
CA ARG A 574 1.85 23.89 -1.04
C ARG A 574 2.09 25.14 -0.16
N GLY A 575 3.28 25.21 0.44
CA GLY A 575 3.69 26.30 1.34
C GLY A 575 3.11 26.26 2.76
N LYS A 576 2.36 25.21 3.14
CA LYS A 576 1.79 25.05 4.49
C LYS A 576 2.49 23.92 5.26
N VAL A 577 2.63 24.10 6.57
CA VAL A 577 3.16 23.07 7.47
C VAL A 577 2.21 21.87 7.47
N ARG A 578 2.78 20.66 7.43
CA ARG A 578 1.99 19.43 7.50
C ARG A 578 1.59 19.16 8.96
N PRO A 579 0.35 18.72 9.21
CA PRO A 579 -0.13 18.53 10.56
C PRO A 579 0.58 17.34 11.22
N VAL A 580 0.84 17.49 12.51
CA VAL A 580 1.39 16.45 13.39
C VAL A 580 0.32 16.07 14.40
N HIS A 581 -0.02 14.80 14.45
CA HIS A 581 -0.79 14.20 15.54
C HIS A 581 0.16 13.37 16.38
N LEU A 582 0.17 13.58 17.69
CA LEU A 582 0.86 12.70 18.62
C LEU A 582 -0.06 11.51 18.89
N SER A 583 0.00 10.48 18.03
CA SER A 583 -1.01 9.42 17.92
C SER A 583 -0.94 8.34 18.98
N GLU A 584 0.20 8.26 19.67
CA GLU A 584 0.42 7.31 20.75
C GLU A 584 1.51 7.84 21.69
N ASN A 585 1.23 7.88 22.98
CA ASN A 585 2.17 8.32 24.00
C ASN A 585 1.60 8.08 25.39
N GLY A 586 2.46 7.85 26.38
CA GLY A 586 2.04 7.66 27.74
C GLY A 586 3.18 7.85 28.72
N PHE A 587 2.81 8.04 29.99
CA PHE A 587 3.76 8.12 31.10
C PHE A 587 3.48 6.95 32.02
N ASN A 588 4.48 6.11 32.26
CA ASN A 588 4.32 4.91 33.07
C ASN A 588 4.31 5.24 34.55
N SER A 589 3.34 4.73 35.31
CA SER A 589 3.43 4.64 36.77
C SER A 589 3.89 3.23 37.15
N LYS A 590 5.14 3.03 37.63
CA LYS A 590 5.67 1.68 37.89
C LYS A 590 4.76 0.85 38.82
N ASP A 591 4.17 1.53 39.79
CA ASP A 591 3.10 1.05 40.66
C ASP A 591 2.11 2.20 40.95
N TYR A 592 1.15 1.97 41.85
CA TYR A 592 0.17 2.99 42.25
C TYR A 592 0.53 3.70 43.55
N SER A 593 1.80 3.72 43.94
CA SER A 593 2.25 4.55 45.05
C SER A 593 2.07 6.03 44.72
N ALA A 594 1.90 6.86 45.74
CA ALA A 594 1.67 8.29 45.57
C ALA A 594 2.80 8.97 44.77
N LYS A 595 4.05 8.53 44.96
CA LYS A 595 5.21 9.05 44.23
C LYS A 595 5.12 8.72 42.73
N GLU A 596 4.94 7.45 42.37
CA GLU A 596 4.91 7.03 40.97
C GLU A 596 3.73 7.63 40.20
N LEU A 597 2.57 7.79 40.87
CA LEU A 597 1.42 8.49 40.31
C LEU A 597 1.67 10.00 40.13
N ALA A 598 2.43 10.63 41.03
CA ALA A 598 2.82 12.03 40.92
C ALA A 598 3.82 12.25 39.78
N ASP A 599 4.81 11.37 39.64
CA ASP A 599 5.75 11.41 38.51
C ASP A 599 5.03 11.21 37.16
N GLN A 600 4.05 10.30 37.11
CA GLN A 600 3.19 10.10 35.94
C GLN A 600 2.46 11.39 35.53
N ALA A 601 1.78 12.03 36.49
CA ALA A 601 1.05 13.28 36.24
C ALA A 601 1.99 14.44 35.85
N ALA A 602 3.16 14.53 36.48
CA ALA A 602 4.16 15.54 36.16
C ALA A 602 4.71 15.40 34.73
N GLY A 603 4.93 14.16 34.26
CA GLY A 603 5.30 13.89 32.86
C GLY A 603 4.27 14.43 31.88
N MET A 604 2.98 14.16 32.12
CA MET A 604 1.88 14.69 31.32
C MET A 604 1.81 16.22 31.36
N ALA A 605 1.94 16.84 32.54
CA ALA A 605 1.87 18.29 32.69
C ALA A 605 2.98 19.00 31.88
N MET A 606 4.22 18.52 31.99
CA MET A 606 5.35 19.07 31.23
C MET A 606 5.14 18.94 29.71
N ALA A 607 4.70 17.77 29.25
CA ALA A 607 4.44 17.52 27.84
C ALA A 607 3.33 18.43 27.29
N TRP A 608 2.22 18.58 28.01
CA TRP A 608 1.11 19.45 27.63
C TRP A 608 1.55 20.91 27.52
N LYS A 609 2.21 21.44 28.55
CA LYS A 609 2.65 22.84 28.61
C LYS A 609 3.62 23.21 27.48
N LYS A 610 4.40 22.24 26.99
CA LYS A 610 5.19 22.38 25.75
C LYS A 610 4.32 22.35 24.51
N MET A 611 3.64 21.23 24.29
CA MET A 611 2.89 20.94 23.07
C MET A 611 1.81 21.98 22.74
N GLU A 612 1.16 22.57 23.75
CA GLU A 612 0.16 23.61 23.55
C GLU A 612 0.70 24.76 22.69
N LYS A 613 1.98 25.09 22.86
CA LYS A 613 2.68 26.18 22.15
C LYS A 613 3.21 25.77 20.77
N LEU A 614 3.19 24.49 20.42
CA LEU A 614 3.74 23.96 19.17
C LEU A 614 2.66 23.92 18.10
N SER A 615 2.86 24.72 17.05
CA SER A 615 1.85 24.97 16.01
C SER A 615 1.71 23.84 14.99
N SER A 616 2.75 23.03 14.77
CA SER A 616 2.64 21.86 13.89
C SER A 616 1.81 20.74 14.53
N ILE A 617 1.78 20.69 15.86
CA ILE A 617 1.07 19.66 16.62
C ILE A 617 -0.39 20.07 16.81
N GLU A 618 -1.29 19.40 16.08
CA GLU A 618 -2.73 19.71 16.08
C GLU A 618 -3.52 18.85 17.09
N SER A 619 -3.00 17.67 17.45
CA SER A 619 -3.71 16.73 18.33
C SER A 619 -2.77 15.83 19.13
N TRP A 620 -3.24 15.38 20.29
CA TRP A 620 -2.57 14.53 21.26
C TRP A 620 -3.44 13.38 21.72
N GLN A 621 -3.26 12.20 21.10
CA GLN A 621 -3.95 10.99 21.48
C GLN A 621 -3.20 10.26 22.60
N TYR A 622 -3.65 10.47 23.84
CA TYR A 622 -3.06 9.83 25.00
C TYR A 622 -3.31 8.32 25.00
N HIS A 623 -2.24 7.53 25.09
CA HIS A 623 -2.26 6.10 25.07
C HIS A 623 -1.68 5.49 26.37
N ASN A 624 -2.28 4.48 26.96
CA ASN A 624 -3.67 4.05 26.79
C ASN A 624 -4.56 4.81 27.79
N TRP A 625 -5.89 4.75 27.64
CA TRP A 625 -6.80 5.37 28.61
C TRP A 625 -6.99 4.49 29.86
N ILE A 626 -6.84 3.17 29.73
CA ILE A 626 -6.90 2.18 30.81
C ILE A 626 -5.60 1.37 30.79
N ASP A 627 -5.03 1.08 31.96
CA ASP A 627 -3.88 0.18 32.05
C ASP A 627 -4.18 -1.19 31.41
N ASN A 628 -3.23 -1.70 30.62
CA ASN A 628 -3.42 -2.89 29.81
C ASN A 628 -2.31 -3.92 30.06
N ARG A 629 -2.71 -5.17 30.36
CA ARG A 629 -1.76 -6.26 30.68
C ARG A 629 -0.89 -6.65 29.49
N HIS A 630 -1.31 -6.31 28.27
CA HIS A 630 -0.61 -6.65 27.03
C HIS A 630 0.41 -5.60 26.57
N GLU A 631 0.71 -4.60 27.40
CA GLU A 631 1.66 -3.52 27.10
C GLU A 631 2.99 -3.71 27.84
N GLY A 632 3.52 -4.93 27.91
CA GLY A 632 4.86 -5.20 28.44
C GLY A 632 5.06 -4.85 29.94
N GLY A 633 3.98 -4.83 30.71
CA GLY A 633 4.00 -4.49 32.15
C GLY A 633 3.89 -3.00 32.47
N LEU A 634 3.73 -2.15 31.45
CA LEU A 634 3.47 -0.73 31.61
C LEU A 634 2.11 -0.47 32.26
N LYS A 635 2.01 0.61 33.04
CA LYS A 635 0.77 1.14 33.62
C LYS A 635 0.63 2.61 33.23
N ILE A 636 0.49 2.85 31.93
CA ILE A 636 0.43 4.19 31.33
C ILE A 636 -0.97 4.82 31.37
N GLY A 637 -1.99 4.01 31.70
CA GLY A 637 -3.39 4.37 31.71
C GLY A 637 -3.72 5.60 32.54
N LEU A 638 -4.75 6.34 32.13
CA LEU A 638 -5.43 7.31 32.99
C LEU A 638 -6.17 6.61 34.13
N ARG A 639 -6.59 5.36 33.89
CA ARG A 639 -7.24 4.47 34.85
C ARG A 639 -6.40 3.25 35.14
N LYS A 640 -6.60 2.70 36.33
CA LYS A 640 -6.05 1.39 36.74
C LYS A 640 -6.67 0.26 35.92
N PHE A 641 -6.12 -0.94 36.04
CA PHE A 641 -6.62 -2.12 35.34
C PHE A 641 -8.11 -2.37 35.63
N PRO A 642 -8.84 -2.97 34.67
CA PRO A 642 -10.22 -3.39 34.88
C PRO A 642 -10.44 -4.33 36.07
N ASP A 643 -9.43 -5.16 36.35
CA ASP A 643 -9.43 -6.19 37.37
C ASP A 643 -8.64 -5.80 38.62
N GLU A 644 -8.30 -4.51 38.78
CA GLU A 644 -7.47 -4.06 39.89
C GLU A 644 -8.12 -4.35 41.25
N PRO A 645 -7.45 -5.08 42.16
CA PRO A 645 -8.02 -5.45 43.45
C PRO A 645 -8.44 -4.24 44.29
N GLY A 646 -9.73 -4.17 44.64
CA GLY A 646 -10.31 -3.14 45.50
C GLY A 646 -10.56 -1.78 44.84
N ASP A 647 -10.00 -1.53 43.66
CA ASP A 647 -10.18 -0.27 42.91
C ASP A 647 -10.18 -0.49 41.38
N PRO A 648 -11.07 -1.36 40.86
CA PRO A 648 -11.14 -1.67 39.43
C PRO A 648 -11.49 -0.41 38.63
N LEU A 649 -10.75 -0.17 37.54
CA LEU A 649 -10.84 1.05 36.73
C LEU A 649 -10.65 2.36 37.51
N GLY A 650 -10.03 2.32 38.70
CA GLY A 650 -9.83 3.51 39.53
C GLY A 650 -9.20 4.67 38.76
N LYS A 651 -9.73 5.88 38.95
CA LYS A 651 -9.18 7.12 38.35
C LYS A 651 -7.85 7.44 39.02
N LYS A 652 -6.77 7.52 38.25
CA LYS A 652 -5.46 7.95 38.76
C LYS A 652 -5.39 9.48 38.85
N PRO A 653 -4.44 10.08 39.59
CA PRO A 653 -4.23 11.54 39.60
C PRO A 653 -4.07 12.16 38.21
N ILE A 654 -3.39 11.45 37.29
CA ILE A 654 -3.22 11.87 35.90
C ILE A 654 -4.56 12.02 35.15
N TRP A 655 -5.61 11.27 35.51
CA TRP A 655 -6.95 11.41 34.94
C TRP A 655 -7.55 12.79 35.26
N HIS A 656 -7.42 13.22 36.53
CA HIS A 656 -7.92 14.51 36.98
C HIS A 656 -7.15 15.66 36.35
N LEU A 657 -5.83 15.49 36.18
CA LEU A 657 -5.01 16.42 35.41
C LEU A 657 -5.51 16.51 33.97
N TYR A 658 -5.63 15.38 33.26
CA TYR A 658 -6.04 15.35 31.86
C TYR A 658 -7.41 16.00 31.62
N LYS A 659 -8.36 15.80 32.54
CA LYS A 659 -9.63 16.51 32.55
C LYS A 659 -9.47 18.03 32.63
N ALA A 660 -8.57 18.50 33.48
CA ALA A 660 -8.34 19.93 33.73
C ALA A 660 -7.54 20.63 32.61
N LEU A 661 -6.72 19.90 31.85
CA LEU A 661 -5.95 20.46 30.74
C LEU A 661 -6.86 21.14 29.69
N GLY A 662 -6.47 22.34 29.25
CA GLY A 662 -7.21 23.22 28.35
C GLY A 662 -8.40 23.93 28.99
N THR A 663 -8.54 23.90 30.32
CA THR A 663 -9.65 24.52 31.05
C THR A 663 -9.16 25.56 32.06
N PRO A 664 -10.03 26.43 32.61
CA PRO A 664 -9.64 27.36 33.68
C PRO A 664 -9.06 26.70 34.95
N ALA A 665 -9.28 25.40 35.15
CA ALA A 665 -8.74 24.65 36.28
C ALA A 665 -7.30 24.14 36.07
N GLU A 666 -6.76 24.22 34.84
CA GLU A 666 -5.49 23.62 34.45
C GLU A 666 -4.35 23.99 35.42
N ASP A 667 -4.11 25.29 35.62
CA ASP A 667 -2.97 25.75 36.42
C ASP A 667 -3.06 25.32 37.88
N SER A 668 -4.27 25.31 38.45
CA SER A 668 -4.46 24.87 39.84
C SER A 668 -4.20 23.38 40.00
N VAL A 669 -4.60 22.56 39.04
CA VAL A 669 -4.42 21.10 39.09
C VAL A 669 -3.00 20.70 38.72
N ALA A 670 -2.35 21.42 37.81
CA ALA A 670 -0.97 21.17 37.38
C ALA A 670 0.07 21.71 38.37
N LYS A 671 -0.27 22.68 39.24
CA LYS A 671 0.67 23.33 40.17
C LYS A 671 1.56 22.37 40.97
N PRO A 672 1.07 21.25 41.56
CA PRO A 672 1.91 20.32 42.29
C PRO A 672 3.01 19.68 41.43
N CYS A 673 2.82 19.60 40.11
CA CYS A 673 3.80 19.01 39.20
C CYS A 673 5.08 19.85 39.08
N LEU A 674 5.03 21.17 39.34
CA LEU A 674 6.21 22.03 39.33
C LEU A 674 7.28 21.54 40.32
N GLU A 675 6.85 21.17 41.53
CA GLU A 675 7.74 20.64 42.58
C GLU A 675 8.33 19.28 42.20
N VAL A 676 7.52 18.39 41.60
CA VAL A 676 7.96 17.05 41.16
C VAL A 676 9.03 17.13 40.07
N ILE A 677 8.89 18.10 39.15
CA ILE A 677 9.83 18.35 38.06
C ILE A 677 11.07 19.11 38.57
N GLY A 678 10.93 19.93 39.61
CA GLY A 678 12.00 20.76 40.17
C GLY A 678 12.14 22.14 39.52
N ILE A 679 11.03 22.70 39.02
CA ILE A 679 10.96 24.02 38.38
C ILE A 679 10.06 24.96 39.19
N LYS A 680 10.21 26.28 39.00
CA LYS A 680 9.36 27.29 39.64
C LYS A 680 8.27 27.80 38.71
N ASP A 681 8.51 27.80 37.40
CA ASP A 681 7.60 28.31 36.38
C ASP A 681 7.60 27.45 35.10
N TRP A 682 6.45 27.36 34.42
CA TRP A 682 6.30 26.58 33.18
C TRP A 682 7.08 27.15 31.99
N SER A 683 7.57 28.39 32.04
CA SER A 683 8.51 28.91 31.05
C SER A 683 9.85 28.19 31.07
N GLU A 684 10.26 27.61 32.21
CA GLU A 684 11.54 26.91 32.35
C GLU A 684 11.60 25.60 31.53
N VAL A 685 10.45 25.02 31.19
CA VAL A 685 10.42 23.82 30.34
C VAL A 685 10.49 24.16 28.85
N ILE A 686 10.27 25.40 28.41
CA ILE A 686 10.25 25.74 26.98
C ILE A 686 11.64 26.12 26.48
N HIS A 687 12.10 25.49 25.41
CA HIS A 687 13.34 25.90 24.75
C HIS A 687 13.14 27.17 23.93
N GLN A 688 13.99 28.18 24.16
CA GLN A 688 13.96 29.47 23.45
C GLN A 688 15.18 29.68 22.53
N GLY A 689 16.15 28.76 22.56
CA GLY A 689 17.38 28.87 21.77
C GLY A 689 17.21 28.39 20.32
N PRO A 690 18.22 28.63 19.46
CA PRO A 690 18.26 28.01 18.14
C PRO A 690 18.37 26.49 18.24
N PHE A 691 18.01 25.79 17.16
CA PHE A 691 18.26 24.36 17.00
C PHE A 691 19.56 24.16 16.22
N ALA A 692 20.45 23.30 16.74
CA ALA A 692 21.65 22.93 16.00
C ALA A 692 21.32 21.94 14.87
N ASN A 693 22.03 22.06 13.75
CA ASN A 693 21.86 21.18 12.60
C ASN A 693 22.34 19.75 12.83
#